data_AF-A0A7C8PAJ5-F1
#
_entry.id   AF-A0A7C8PAJ5-F1
#
_cell.length_a   1.000
_cell.length_b   1.000
_cell.length_c   1.000
_cell.angle_alpha   90.00
_cell.angle_beta   90.00
_cell.angle_gamma   90.00
#
_symmetry.space_group_name_H-M   'P 1'
#
loop_
_entity.id
_entity.type
_entity.pdbx_description
1 polymer ?
#
loop_
_entity_poly.entity_id
_entity_poly.type
_entity_poly.pdbx_seq_one_letter_code
_entity_poly.pdbx_strand_id
1 'polypeptide(L)'
;MPVEDADSLIKWAAQFPGAKFALIEQILPASEKHPFAKTMLSHFRKIQSALQNIGKYPSLTSQVKRFYTYGWGSVVACDFYGAWCNLVSTEQKSFVESVEPFDEWEDFVSFGQHYFFLYASSRVPDGKHMSLSTREWLGGSRITTQEIVKPDVKSLQNSQVPTLTASLEYRKYWQPGFDRRKFGAAAKLSDGVAIYYGGMDTKSRSSTAYIFDETHMKVSRIDSNPQPAPRMCHTLTHVGNRRVLLVGGRGNPKSALADCWLFNGSVWARVQDLPNGRYRHSATHISIKGEDRVLVFGGRGNGNEIYNTWVIWSESSGWSEVTSIRAPPISRFSASLSWFPTIATGVLTGGFSRDGNIISDILFWSFNSSGSIEHQQWRPLSEFESSFLCRAGAQLIPIGSTKALLVGGMLGHCVPTDSPGTFLCLDISNQTIEPLYTILPGKEQDMRPVLMGCAYVWLNNRLHIFGGGITAFSMGSFWSLCTGILEIDQLRPVELSSRPKKPQLQPAPSQSINLADMYSELDSPKPTPVEIYTLARNPIEIQSAICRRVPLLFDNLSFGECIRVWSPEYLKAAFGESREVIVHRVTSSDQNQLLHLNFNSKNFKYQQMNLSTFIDLAFADKPTTLCYLRSISQKPTKHPSLFHRDFPEISTDFHIPDELLFIKDSLHSSPLRISSPGVGIWLHYDVCANFLFHIKGEKRLL
;
A
#
# COMPACT_ATOMS: atom_id res chain seq x y z
N MET A 1 8.82 -17.48 -7.89
CA MET A 1 9.45 -18.82 -7.87
C MET A 1 8.45 -19.80 -7.28
N PRO A 2 8.31 -21.02 -7.83
CA PRO A 2 7.59 -22.10 -7.18
C PRO A 2 8.08 -22.34 -5.76
N VAL A 3 7.16 -22.79 -4.90
CA VAL A 3 7.44 -22.99 -3.48
C VAL A 3 8.59 -23.98 -3.27
N GLU A 4 8.58 -25.09 -4.00
CA GLU A 4 9.56 -26.17 -3.87
C GLU A 4 10.96 -25.71 -4.28
N ASP A 5 11.07 -24.93 -5.36
CA ASP A 5 12.33 -24.35 -5.82
C ASP A 5 12.89 -23.37 -4.79
N ALA A 6 12.03 -22.51 -4.23
CA ALA A 6 12.42 -21.53 -3.21
C ALA A 6 12.86 -22.22 -1.91
N ASP A 7 12.14 -23.26 -1.49
CA ASP A 7 12.50 -24.08 -0.33
C ASP A 7 13.83 -24.81 -0.55
N SER A 8 14.06 -25.33 -1.75
CA SER A 8 15.30 -26.02 -2.13
C SER A 8 16.49 -25.08 -2.09
N LEU A 9 16.35 -23.86 -2.60
CA LEU A 9 17.38 -22.82 -2.52
C LEU A 9 17.72 -22.46 -1.07
N ILE A 10 16.71 -22.25 -0.23
CA ILE A 10 16.90 -21.91 1.19
C ILE A 10 17.61 -23.05 1.95
N LYS A 11 17.22 -24.30 1.68
CA LYS A 11 17.84 -25.49 2.27
C LYS A 11 19.28 -25.69 1.80
N TRP A 12 19.54 -25.53 0.51
CA TRP A 12 20.88 -25.63 -0.05
C TRP A 12 21.80 -24.55 0.52
N ALA A 13 21.35 -23.30 0.57
CA ALA A 13 22.15 -22.18 1.08
C ALA A 13 22.53 -22.34 2.57
N ALA A 14 21.71 -23.05 3.37
CA ALA A 14 22.01 -23.32 4.78
C ALA A 14 23.24 -24.22 4.99
N GLN A 15 23.63 -25.01 3.97
CA GLN A 15 24.75 -25.95 4.06
C GLN A 15 26.12 -25.26 4.13
N PHE A 16 26.21 -23.99 3.71
CA PHE A 16 27.47 -23.25 3.72
C PHE A 16 27.77 -22.71 5.14
N PRO A 17 28.96 -23.01 5.71
CA PRO A 17 29.35 -22.50 7.01
C PRO A 17 29.43 -20.96 7.02
N GLY A 18 28.69 -20.31 7.91
CA GLY A 18 28.70 -18.84 8.03
C GLY A 18 27.90 -18.11 6.95
N ALA A 19 27.04 -18.82 6.20
CA ALA A 19 26.12 -18.23 5.24
C ALA A 19 25.20 -17.19 5.90
N LYS A 20 24.85 -16.17 5.12
CA LYS A 20 23.87 -15.14 5.46
C LYS A 20 22.83 -15.08 4.36
N PHE A 21 21.56 -14.97 4.74
CA PHE A 21 20.46 -14.82 3.80
C PHE A 21 19.64 -13.60 4.16
N ALA A 22 19.40 -12.73 3.19
CA ALA A 22 18.48 -11.61 3.32
C ALA A 22 17.31 -11.81 2.35
N LEU A 23 16.08 -11.66 2.84
CA LEU A 23 14.87 -11.83 2.07
C LEU A 23 13.94 -10.63 2.25
N ILE A 24 13.36 -10.19 1.14
CA ILE A 24 12.26 -9.23 1.10
C ILE A 24 11.14 -9.86 0.28
N GLU A 25 10.01 -10.14 0.91
CA GLU A 25 8.82 -10.69 0.25
C GLU A 25 7.54 -10.15 0.89
N GLN A 26 6.40 -10.51 0.29
CA GLN A 26 5.06 -10.21 0.81
C GLN A 26 4.59 -11.24 1.83
N ILE A 27 3.69 -10.83 2.73
CA ILE A 27 2.98 -11.66 3.70
C ILE A 27 1.48 -11.30 3.74
N LEU A 28 0.68 -12.21 4.31
CA LEU A 28 -0.75 -12.10 4.60
C LEU A 28 -0.97 -12.22 6.12
N PRO A 29 -0.60 -11.20 6.92
CA PRO A 29 -0.65 -11.30 8.37
C PRO A 29 -2.07 -11.49 8.94
N ALA A 30 -3.11 -11.11 8.18
CA ALA A 30 -4.50 -11.38 8.52
C ALA A 30 -5.10 -12.52 7.67
N SER A 31 -5.44 -12.22 6.42
CA SER A 31 -5.91 -13.19 5.41
C SER A 31 -5.93 -12.56 4.01
N GLU A 32 -6.18 -13.38 2.99
CA GLU A 32 -6.43 -12.91 1.62
C GLU A 32 -7.71 -12.04 1.49
N LYS A 33 -8.62 -12.12 2.48
CA LYS A 33 -9.82 -11.28 2.55
C LYS A 33 -9.52 -9.87 3.05
N HIS A 34 -8.30 -9.61 3.53
CA HIS A 34 -7.88 -8.25 3.87
C HIS A 34 -7.86 -7.40 2.58
N PRO A 35 -8.46 -6.20 2.57
CA PRO A 35 -8.63 -5.44 1.32
C PRO A 35 -7.33 -5.02 0.63
N PHE A 36 -6.27 -4.71 1.39
CA PHE A 36 -4.94 -4.52 0.83
C PHE A 36 -4.42 -5.81 0.18
N ALA A 37 -4.50 -6.94 0.91
CA ALA A 37 -4.04 -8.23 0.43
C ALA A 37 -4.75 -8.66 -0.85
N LYS A 38 -6.07 -8.52 -0.91
CA LYS A 38 -6.84 -8.86 -2.11
C LYS A 38 -6.42 -8.02 -3.31
N THR A 39 -6.22 -6.71 -3.11
CA THR A 39 -5.78 -5.80 -4.17
C THR A 39 -4.37 -6.19 -4.65
N MET A 40 -3.46 -6.46 -3.72
CA MET A 40 -2.10 -6.95 -4.01
C MET A 40 -2.11 -8.27 -4.79
N LEU A 41 -2.84 -9.28 -4.31
CA LEU A 41 -2.94 -10.59 -4.96
C LEU A 41 -3.57 -10.47 -6.36
N SER A 42 -4.62 -9.66 -6.50
CA SER A 42 -5.26 -9.41 -7.80
C SER A 42 -4.30 -8.75 -8.78
N HIS A 43 -3.51 -7.76 -8.33
CA HIS A 43 -2.50 -7.10 -9.14
C HIS A 43 -1.46 -8.09 -9.66
N PHE A 44 -0.83 -8.86 -8.78
CA PHE A 44 0.21 -9.83 -9.16
C PHE A 44 -0.32 -10.95 -10.07
N ARG A 45 -1.58 -11.38 -9.89
CA ARG A 45 -2.25 -12.29 -10.83
C ARG A 45 -2.47 -11.64 -12.20
N LYS A 46 -2.92 -10.39 -12.23
CA LYS A 46 -3.19 -9.63 -13.48
C LYS A 46 -1.93 -9.46 -14.33
N ILE A 47 -0.77 -9.23 -13.71
CA ILE A 47 0.51 -9.12 -14.41
C ILE A 47 1.22 -10.48 -14.61
N GLN A 48 0.51 -11.60 -14.40
CA GLN A 48 1.00 -12.97 -14.58
C GLN A 48 2.25 -13.33 -13.75
N SER A 49 2.44 -12.66 -12.61
CA SER A 49 3.55 -12.91 -11.68
C SER A 49 3.00 -13.20 -10.28
N ALA A 50 2.12 -14.21 -10.19
CA ALA A 50 1.43 -14.56 -8.96
C ALA A 50 2.41 -14.85 -7.81
N LEU A 51 2.08 -14.38 -6.60
CA LEU A 51 2.85 -14.62 -5.38
C LEU A 51 2.64 -16.05 -4.91
N GLN A 52 3.58 -16.95 -5.21
CA GLN A 52 3.38 -18.39 -5.00
C GLN A 52 3.70 -18.84 -3.55
N ASN A 53 4.68 -18.21 -2.89
CA ASN A 53 5.09 -18.55 -1.52
C ASN A 53 4.05 -18.17 -0.47
N ILE A 54 3.28 -17.11 -0.74
CA ILE A 54 2.46 -16.42 0.27
C ILE A 54 1.30 -17.27 0.81
N GLY A 55 0.86 -18.29 0.06
CA GLY A 55 -0.15 -19.25 0.53
C GLY A 55 0.39 -20.27 1.54
N LYS A 56 1.65 -20.73 1.37
CA LYS A 56 2.30 -21.69 2.28
C LYS A 56 2.96 -20.99 3.47
N TYR A 57 3.52 -19.80 3.24
CA TYR A 57 4.23 -19.00 4.24
C TYR A 57 3.60 -17.61 4.41
N PRO A 58 2.35 -17.52 4.92
CA PRO A 58 1.60 -16.27 4.95
C PRO A 58 2.05 -15.27 6.04
N SER A 59 2.87 -15.66 7.01
CA SER A 59 3.21 -14.82 8.16
C SER A 59 4.70 -14.81 8.47
N LEU A 60 5.17 -13.79 9.22
CA LEU A 60 6.53 -13.76 9.75
C LEU A 60 6.87 -15.05 10.49
N THR A 61 5.96 -15.56 11.32
CA THR A 61 6.13 -16.82 12.05
C THR A 61 6.36 -18.00 11.10
N SER A 62 5.58 -18.10 10.03
CA SER A 62 5.75 -19.17 9.05
C SER A 62 7.07 -19.07 8.29
N GLN A 63 7.55 -17.84 8.01
CA GLN A 63 8.83 -17.60 7.33
C GLN A 63 10.03 -17.91 8.23
N VAL A 64 10.02 -17.48 9.49
CA VAL A 64 11.09 -17.82 10.44
C VAL A 64 11.11 -19.33 10.70
N LYS A 65 9.94 -19.97 10.83
CA LYS A 65 9.84 -21.44 10.95
C LYS A 65 10.39 -22.15 9.70
N ARG A 66 10.08 -21.65 8.49
CA ARG A 66 10.58 -22.17 7.21
C ARG A 66 12.10 -22.23 7.20
N PHE A 67 12.78 -21.11 7.46
CA PHE A 67 14.24 -21.06 7.46
C PHE A 67 14.83 -21.93 8.56
N TYR A 68 14.27 -21.90 9.78
CA TYR A 68 14.74 -22.75 10.87
C TYR A 68 14.66 -24.24 10.52
N THR A 69 13.54 -24.70 9.96
CA THR A 69 13.35 -26.09 9.51
C THR A 69 14.36 -26.50 8.43
N TYR A 70 14.82 -25.56 7.61
CA TYR A 70 15.81 -25.81 6.55
C TYR A 70 17.27 -25.62 6.98
N GLY A 71 17.54 -25.57 8.29
CA GLY A 71 18.91 -25.65 8.84
C GLY A 71 19.54 -24.30 9.20
N TRP A 72 18.78 -23.20 9.17
CA TRP A 72 19.28 -21.90 9.59
C TRP A 72 19.28 -21.76 11.12
N GLY A 73 20.46 -21.59 11.71
CA GLY A 73 20.65 -21.54 13.17
C GLY A 73 20.13 -20.28 13.85
N SER A 74 20.04 -19.16 13.13
CA SER A 74 19.45 -17.91 13.63
C SER A 74 18.71 -17.19 12.52
N VAL A 75 17.45 -16.83 12.79
CA VAL A 75 16.57 -16.15 11.85
C VAL A 75 15.81 -15.06 12.59
N VAL A 76 15.76 -13.88 11.99
CA VAL A 76 14.96 -12.75 12.46
C VAL A 76 14.17 -12.18 11.30
N ALA A 77 12.88 -11.92 11.51
CA ALA A 77 12.04 -11.26 10.55
C ALA A 77 11.25 -10.12 11.20
N CYS A 78 11.06 -9.04 10.47
CA CYS A 78 10.17 -7.94 10.86
C CYS A 78 9.43 -7.40 9.64
N ASP A 79 8.20 -6.92 9.87
CA ASP A 79 7.48 -6.22 8.83
C ASP A 79 8.08 -4.82 8.58
N PHE A 80 7.82 -4.25 7.41
CA PHE A 80 8.39 -2.97 7.00
C PHE A 80 7.96 -1.82 7.93
N TYR A 81 6.74 -1.88 8.48
CA TYR A 81 6.29 -0.88 9.45
C TYR A 81 7.07 -1.00 10.77
N GLY A 82 7.32 -2.22 11.25
CA GLY A 82 8.17 -2.48 12.41
C GLY A 82 9.61 -2.03 12.18
N ALA A 83 10.15 -2.24 10.98
CA ALA A 83 11.44 -1.70 10.60
C ALA A 83 11.45 -0.16 10.62
N TRP A 84 10.42 0.50 10.07
CA TRP A 84 10.28 1.95 10.15
C TRP A 84 10.27 2.45 11.59
N CYS A 85 9.45 1.86 12.44
CA CYS A 85 9.30 2.33 13.82
C CYS A 85 10.57 2.14 14.66
N ASN A 86 11.34 1.08 14.42
CA ASN A 86 12.40 0.61 15.34
C ASN A 86 13.82 0.67 14.80
N LEU A 87 14.01 0.58 13.47
CA LEU A 87 15.33 0.43 12.86
C LEU A 87 15.77 1.69 12.09
N VAL A 88 14.82 2.53 11.70
CA VAL A 88 15.09 3.80 11.00
C VAL A 88 15.26 4.91 12.04
N SER A 89 16.39 5.62 12.00
CA SER A 89 16.69 6.68 12.96
C SER A 89 15.82 7.93 12.73
N THR A 90 15.69 8.78 13.74
CA THR A 90 14.93 10.04 13.65
C THR A 90 15.48 10.96 12.57
N GLU A 91 16.79 10.96 12.35
CA GLU A 91 17.46 11.73 11.29
C GLU A 91 17.08 11.20 9.91
N GLN A 92 17.07 9.87 9.73
CA GLN A 92 16.66 9.24 8.48
C GLN A 92 15.18 9.49 8.18
N LYS A 93 14.31 9.40 9.18
CA LYS A 93 12.88 9.74 9.03
C LYS A 93 12.70 11.20 8.63
N SER A 94 13.40 12.11 9.32
CA SER A 94 13.38 13.54 9.00
C SER A 94 13.91 13.84 7.59
N PHE A 95 14.93 13.10 7.14
CA PHE A 95 15.41 13.19 5.76
C PHE A 95 14.35 12.74 4.76
N VAL A 96 13.71 11.58 4.97
CA VAL A 96 12.64 11.07 4.10
C VAL A 96 11.48 12.06 3.99
N GLU A 97 11.05 12.63 5.12
CA GLU A 97 10.00 13.66 5.13
C GLU A 97 10.39 14.94 4.37
N SER A 98 11.68 15.26 4.28
CA SER A 98 12.16 16.44 3.55
C SER A 98 12.12 16.27 2.02
N VAL A 99 12.06 15.02 1.53
CA VAL A 99 12.09 14.70 0.09
C VAL A 99 10.79 15.15 -0.59
N GLU A 100 9.64 14.79 0.00
CA GLU A 100 8.34 15.14 -0.57
C GLU A 100 7.23 15.22 0.49
N PRO A 101 6.14 15.98 0.22
CA PRO A 101 4.99 16.03 1.12
C PRO A 101 4.30 14.67 1.22
N PHE A 102 4.17 14.16 2.44
CA PHE A 102 3.55 12.86 2.69
C PHE A 102 2.39 12.96 3.68
N ASP A 103 1.25 12.35 3.34
CA ASP A 103 0.09 12.23 4.24
C ASP A 103 -0.77 10.98 3.99
N GLU A 104 -0.16 9.91 3.47
CA GLU A 104 -0.82 8.63 3.18
C GLU A 104 -0.43 7.56 4.23
N TRP A 105 -0.42 7.96 5.50
CA TRP A 105 0.07 7.13 6.61
C TRP A 105 -0.68 5.80 6.75
N GLU A 106 -2.00 5.79 6.61
CA GLU A 106 -2.79 4.54 6.67
C GLU A 106 -2.43 3.56 5.53
N ASP A 107 -2.17 4.10 4.34
CA ASP A 107 -1.73 3.33 3.17
C ASP A 107 -0.29 2.79 3.39
N PHE A 108 0.61 3.61 3.96
CA PHE A 108 1.97 3.20 4.32
C PHE A 108 2.00 2.12 5.40
N VAL A 109 1.22 2.24 6.48
CA VAL A 109 1.12 1.21 7.52
C VAL A 109 0.60 -0.09 6.91
N SER A 110 -0.44 -0.01 6.08
CA SER A 110 -1.01 -1.18 5.42
C SER A 110 0.01 -1.88 4.50
N PHE A 111 0.72 -1.12 3.67
CA PHE A 111 1.84 -1.64 2.87
C PHE A 111 2.91 -2.25 3.77
N GLY A 112 3.31 -1.52 4.81
CA GLY A 112 4.37 -1.88 5.72
C GLY A 112 4.10 -3.18 6.50
N GLN A 113 2.83 -3.51 6.75
CA GLN A 113 2.43 -4.74 7.41
C GLN A 113 2.33 -5.95 6.46
N HIS A 114 2.27 -5.73 5.14
CA HIS A 114 2.16 -6.80 4.13
C HIS A 114 3.49 -7.13 3.44
N TYR A 115 4.58 -6.48 3.86
CA TYR A 115 5.94 -6.71 3.38
C TYR A 115 6.87 -6.89 4.57
N PHE A 116 7.89 -7.71 4.43
CA PHE A 116 8.82 -7.99 5.51
C PHE A 116 10.27 -8.09 5.05
N PHE A 117 11.17 -7.84 5.99
CA PHE A 117 12.58 -8.18 5.90
C PHE A 117 12.83 -9.43 6.74
N LEU A 118 13.62 -10.36 6.22
CA LEU A 118 14.17 -11.48 6.99
C LEU A 118 15.67 -11.55 6.80
N TYR A 119 16.37 -11.74 7.91
CA TYR A 119 17.80 -12.02 7.96
C TYR A 119 18.04 -13.36 8.65
N ALA A 120 18.75 -14.25 7.99
CA ALA A 120 19.12 -15.55 8.52
C ALA A 120 20.64 -15.77 8.47
N SER A 121 21.15 -16.52 9.44
CA SER A 121 22.55 -16.93 9.57
C SER A 121 22.64 -18.42 9.86
N SER A 122 23.52 -19.15 9.16
CA SER A 122 23.74 -20.58 9.43
C SER A 122 24.50 -20.83 10.73
N ARG A 123 25.18 -19.80 11.27
CA ARG A 123 25.75 -19.81 12.63
C ARG A 123 24.80 -19.13 13.62
N VAL A 124 24.70 -19.68 14.82
CA VAL A 124 24.12 -18.97 15.97
C VAL A 124 25.08 -17.83 16.34
N PRO A 125 24.66 -16.55 16.30
CA PRO A 125 25.53 -15.43 16.61
C PRO A 125 25.97 -15.44 18.07
N ASP A 126 27.16 -14.91 18.37
CA ASP A 126 27.72 -14.70 19.72
C ASP A 126 26.98 -13.59 20.52
N GLY A 127 25.65 -13.47 20.37
CA GLY A 127 24.80 -12.55 21.14
C GLY A 127 24.71 -11.10 20.65
N LYS A 128 25.28 -10.74 19.49
CA LYS A 128 25.42 -9.34 19.04
C LYS A 128 24.42 -8.81 17.98
N HIS A 129 23.44 -9.58 17.50
CA HIS A 129 22.50 -9.09 16.47
C HIS A 129 21.04 -8.95 16.96
N MET A 130 20.44 -7.81 16.61
CA MET A 130 19.13 -7.27 17.01
C MET A 130 18.88 -7.32 18.53
N SER A 131 19.54 -6.38 19.24
CA SER A 131 19.46 -6.27 20.70
C SER A 131 18.13 -5.76 21.24
N LEU A 132 17.21 -5.31 20.37
CA LEU A 132 15.89 -4.87 20.84
C LEU A 132 15.10 -6.11 21.28
N SER A 133 14.87 -6.19 22.58
CA SER A 133 13.92 -7.13 23.16
C SER A 133 12.51 -6.80 22.64
N THR A 134 11.59 -7.77 22.69
CA THR A 134 10.17 -7.57 22.33
C THR A 134 9.54 -6.41 23.12
N ARG A 135 10.06 -6.12 24.33
CA ARG A 135 9.60 -5.01 25.18
C ARG A 135 10.05 -3.64 24.69
N GLU A 136 11.11 -3.56 23.90
CA GLU A 136 11.64 -2.32 23.32
C GLU A 136 11.17 -2.11 21.88
N TRP A 137 10.41 -3.06 21.32
CA TRP A 137 9.90 -3.02 19.96
C TRP A 137 8.61 -2.18 19.88
N LEU A 138 8.75 -0.96 19.36
CA LEU A 138 7.69 0.03 19.16
C LEU A 138 6.94 -0.26 17.86
N GLY A 139 5.76 -0.86 17.91
CA GLY A 139 4.89 -1.02 16.73
C GLY A 139 5.44 -1.93 15.62
N GLY A 140 4.55 -2.34 14.71
CA GLY A 140 4.85 -3.39 13.73
C GLY A 140 5.10 -4.75 14.39
N SER A 141 5.41 -5.73 13.55
CA SER A 141 5.60 -7.12 13.96
C SER A 141 7.05 -7.54 13.78
N ARG A 142 7.57 -8.33 14.71
CA ARG A 142 8.90 -8.95 14.68
C ARG A 142 8.82 -10.37 15.23
N ILE A 143 9.61 -11.28 14.70
CA ILE A 143 9.79 -12.60 15.29
C ILE A 143 11.20 -13.16 15.04
N THR A 144 11.69 -13.95 15.98
CA THR A 144 12.98 -14.62 15.95
C THR A 144 12.85 -16.13 16.14
N THR A 145 13.91 -16.86 15.80
CA THR A 145 13.98 -18.31 16.04
C THR A 145 13.77 -18.67 17.52
N GLN A 146 14.28 -17.87 18.45
CA GLN A 146 14.19 -18.15 19.90
C GLN A 146 12.74 -18.13 20.39
N GLU A 147 11.94 -17.18 19.90
CA GLU A 147 10.51 -17.03 20.23
C GLU A 147 9.66 -18.17 19.66
N ILE A 148 10.11 -18.83 18.57
CA ILE A 148 9.43 -20.02 18.01
C ILE A 148 9.78 -21.29 18.79
N VAL A 149 11.04 -21.45 19.21
CA VAL A 149 11.53 -22.66 19.89
C VAL A 149 11.14 -22.68 21.37
N LYS A 150 11.06 -21.51 22.01
CA LYS A 150 10.57 -21.33 23.38
C LYS A 150 9.40 -20.35 23.36
N PRO A 151 8.19 -20.77 22.96
CA PRO A 151 7.02 -19.91 23.06
C PRO A 151 6.86 -19.51 24.52
N ASP A 152 6.75 -18.21 24.79
CA ASP A 152 6.38 -17.72 26.12
C ASP A 152 4.95 -18.20 26.39
N VAL A 153 4.79 -19.24 27.21
CA VAL A 153 3.50 -19.93 27.48
C VAL A 153 2.65 -19.12 28.47
N LYS A 154 2.61 -17.80 28.30
CA LYS A 154 1.72 -16.91 29.05
C LYS A 154 1.06 -15.94 28.09
N SER A 155 0.00 -16.41 27.44
CA SER A 155 -1.31 -15.73 27.39
C SER A 155 -2.14 -16.23 26.22
N LEU A 156 -3.29 -16.80 26.57
CA LEU A 156 -4.61 -16.71 25.92
C LEU A 156 -5.41 -17.85 26.56
N GLN A 157 -5.68 -17.70 27.86
CA GLN A 157 -6.77 -18.44 28.46
C GLN A 157 -8.06 -17.85 27.89
N ASN A 158 -8.91 -18.74 27.40
CA ASN A 158 -10.27 -18.46 26.99
C ASN A 158 -11.05 -17.88 28.19
N SER A 159 -11.05 -16.56 28.35
CA SER A 159 -12.08 -15.90 29.13
C SER A 159 -13.36 -15.90 28.29
N GLN A 160 -14.41 -16.56 28.78
CA GLN A 160 -15.77 -16.39 28.28
C GLN A 160 -16.19 -14.95 28.58
N VAL A 161 -15.85 -14.03 27.69
CA VAL A 161 -16.31 -12.64 27.79
C VAL A 161 -17.67 -12.56 27.08
N PRO A 162 -18.70 -11.98 27.71
CA PRO A 162 -19.95 -11.65 27.04
C PRO A 162 -19.64 -10.91 25.73
N THR A 163 -20.20 -11.42 24.64
CA THR A 163 -19.91 -10.94 23.30
C THR A 163 -21.11 -10.13 22.82
N LEU A 164 -20.92 -8.84 22.60
CA LEU A 164 -21.90 -8.04 21.87
C LEU A 164 -21.78 -8.40 20.37
N THR A 165 -22.89 -8.78 19.76
CA THR A 165 -22.96 -8.99 18.32
C THR A 165 -23.51 -7.76 17.63
N ALA A 166 -23.05 -7.49 16.42
CA ALA A 166 -23.59 -6.40 15.62
C ALA A 166 -23.75 -6.81 14.16
N SER A 167 -24.81 -6.35 13.49
CA SER A 167 -25.05 -6.64 12.08
C SER A 167 -24.72 -5.43 11.21
N LEU A 168 -23.96 -5.64 10.13
CA LEU A 168 -23.61 -4.57 9.17
C LEU A 168 -24.47 -4.65 7.91
N GLU A 169 -25.40 -3.72 7.73
CA GLU A 169 -26.25 -3.61 6.54
C GLU A 169 -25.66 -2.63 5.52
N TYR A 170 -25.64 -3.00 4.23
CA TYR A 170 -25.28 -2.09 3.13
C TYR A 170 -26.53 -1.57 2.43
N ARG A 171 -26.84 -0.28 2.57
CA ARG A 171 -28.03 0.33 1.94
C ARG A 171 -27.76 0.86 0.53
N LYS A 172 -28.17 0.10 -0.49
CA LYS A 172 -28.03 0.48 -1.91
C LYS A 172 -28.81 1.75 -2.30
N TYR A 173 -29.94 2.03 -1.64
CA TYR A 173 -30.79 3.21 -1.94
C TYR A 173 -30.21 4.55 -1.46
N TRP A 174 -29.17 4.52 -0.61
CA TRP A 174 -28.43 5.70 -0.17
C TRP A 174 -27.32 6.12 -1.15
N GLN A 175 -27.25 5.48 -2.33
CA GLN A 175 -26.16 5.61 -3.30
C GLN A 175 -26.38 6.49 -4.55
N PRO A 176 -27.57 7.01 -4.94
CA PRO A 176 -27.65 7.82 -6.15
C PRO A 176 -26.88 9.15 -5.97
N GLY A 177 -25.64 9.19 -6.46
CA GLY A 177 -24.81 10.39 -6.52
C GLY A 177 -23.88 10.66 -5.33
N PHE A 178 -23.78 9.76 -4.33
CA PHE A 178 -22.73 9.85 -3.31
C PHE A 178 -21.46 9.17 -3.83
N ASP A 179 -20.46 9.98 -4.22
CA ASP A 179 -19.20 9.45 -4.75
C ASP A 179 -18.44 8.62 -3.70
N ARG A 180 -17.66 7.65 -4.14
CA ARG A 180 -16.73 6.90 -3.28
C ARG A 180 -15.66 7.85 -2.75
N ARG A 181 -15.74 8.21 -1.47
CA ARG A 181 -14.85 9.21 -0.84
C ARG A 181 -14.20 8.70 0.44
N LYS A 182 -12.94 9.08 0.67
CA LYS A 182 -12.22 8.87 1.93
C LYS A 182 -11.76 10.20 2.51
N PHE A 183 -11.59 10.26 3.84
CA PHE A 183 -11.13 11.44 4.59
C PHE A 183 -12.04 12.68 4.46
N GLY A 184 -13.34 12.49 4.19
CA GLY A 184 -14.35 13.50 4.48
C GLY A 184 -14.72 13.46 5.96
N ALA A 185 -15.67 14.31 6.36
CA ALA A 185 -16.20 14.30 7.72
C ALA A 185 -17.72 14.31 7.70
N ALA A 186 -18.31 13.73 8.75
CA ALA A 186 -19.74 13.64 8.95
C ALA A 186 -20.11 14.09 10.36
N ALA A 187 -21.29 14.67 10.52
CA ALA A 187 -21.83 15.06 11.81
C ALA A 187 -23.36 14.91 11.84
N LYS A 188 -23.90 14.74 13.04
CA LYS A 188 -25.34 14.79 13.29
C LYS A 188 -25.84 16.24 13.14
N LEU A 189 -26.98 16.42 12.48
CA LEU A 189 -27.72 17.69 12.45
C LEU A 189 -28.94 17.63 13.37
N SER A 190 -29.69 16.55 13.33
CA SER A 190 -30.82 16.30 14.23
C SER A 190 -30.99 14.81 14.44
N ASP A 191 -31.95 14.41 15.28
CA ASP A 191 -32.35 13.01 15.36
C ASP A 191 -32.76 12.54 13.96
N GLY A 192 -32.12 11.45 13.49
CA GLY A 192 -32.32 10.88 12.16
C GLY A 192 -31.70 11.64 10.97
N VAL A 193 -30.95 12.74 11.17
CA VAL A 193 -30.35 13.50 10.06
C VAL A 193 -28.86 13.73 10.26
N ALA A 194 -28.06 13.37 9.26
CA ALA A 194 -26.62 13.62 9.21
C ALA A 194 -26.22 14.46 7.98
N ILE A 195 -25.11 15.17 8.11
CA ILE A 195 -24.39 15.80 6.99
C ILE A 195 -23.06 15.09 6.77
N TYR A 196 -22.66 14.92 5.51
CA TYR A 196 -21.30 14.56 5.09
C TYR A 196 -20.74 15.65 4.19
N TYR A 197 -19.50 16.06 4.39
CA TYR A 197 -18.84 17.08 3.57
C TYR A 197 -17.45 16.65 3.09
N GLY A 198 -17.12 17.04 1.86
CA GLY A 198 -15.78 16.99 1.30
C GLY A 198 -15.24 15.57 1.11
N GLY A 199 -13.96 15.38 1.40
CA GLY A 199 -13.22 14.13 1.19
C GLY A 199 -12.53 14.06 -0.18
N MET A 200 -11.85 12.95 -0.46
CA MET A 200 -11.20 12.69 -1.75
C MET A 200 -11.74 11.42 -2.40
N ASP A 201 -11.93 11.47 -3.72
CA ASP A 201 -12.15 10.31 -4.57
C ASP A 201 -10.86 9.96 -5.35
N THR A 202 -10.98 9.10 -6.38
CA THR A 202 -9.84 8.73 -7.24
C THR A 202 -9.25 9.86 -8.09
N LYS A 203 -9.96 10.99 -8.24
CA LYS A 203 -9.60 12.09 -9.14
C LYS A 203 -9.21 13.34 -8.38
N SER A 204 -9.97 13.72 -7.35
CA SER A 204 -9.85 15.03 -6.72
C SER A 204 -10.44 15.09 -5.31
N ARG A 205 -10.16 16.20 -4.62
CA ARG A 205 -10.86 16.57 -3.39
C ARG A 205 -12.19 17.21 -3.76
N SER A 206 -13.22 17.00 -2.94
CA SER A 206 -14.56 17.51 -3.18
C SER A 206 -14.94 18.63 -2.20
N SER A 207 -15.83 19.52 -2.64
CA SER A 207 -16.57 20.49 -1.80
C SER A 207 -18.07 20.16 -1.71
N THR A 208 -18.51 18.99 -2.19
CA THR A 208 -19.93 18.63 -2.14
C THR A 208 -20.33 18.23 -0.72
N ALA A 209 -21.49 18.73 -0.26
CA ALA A 209 -22.15 18.26 0.95
C ALA A 209 -23.37 17.39 0.61
N TYR A 210 -23.64 16.39 1.44
CA TYR A 210 -24.83 15.54 1.37
C TYR A 210 -25.54 15.52 2.71
N ILE A 211 -26.86 15.67 2.68
CA ILE A 211 -27.75 15.42 3.80
C ILE A 211 -28.35 14.03 3.66
N PHE A 212 -28.19 13.24 4.72
CA PHE A 212 -28.76 11.92 4.88
C PHE A 212 -29.90 12.02 5.88
N ASP A 213 -31.12 11.89 5.38
CA ASP A 213 -32.35 11.88 6.17
C ASP A 213 -32.84 10.44 6.28
N GLU A 214 -32.66 9.85 7.46
CA GLU A 214 -33.07 8.48 7.74
C GLU A 214 -34.58 8.36 7.92
N THR A 215 -35.23 9.40 8.44
CA THR A 215 -36.68 9.42 8.65
C THR A 215 -37.43 9.34 7.32
N HIS A 216 -36.96 10.05 6.30
CA HIS A 216 -37.55 10.05 4.97
C HIS A 216 -36.81 9.14 3.98
N MET A 217 -35.78 8.41 4.44
CA MET A 217 -34.93 7.53 3.63
C MET A 217 -34.40 8.23 2.36
N LYS A 218 -33.95 9.48 2.51
CA LYS A 218 -33.57 10.36 1.41
C LYS A 218 -32.14 10.87 1.57
N VAL A 219 -31.41 10.88 0.47
CA VAL A 219 -30.13 11.58 0.35
C VAL A 219 -30.32 12.79 -0.55
N SER A 220 -29.84 13.94 -0.12
CA SER A 220 -29.90 15.18 -0.91
C SER A 220 -28.55 15.87 -0.93
N ARG A 221 -28.13 16.29 -2.12
CA ARG A 221 -26.95 17.14 -2.28
C ARG A 221 -27.32 18.57 -1.88
N ILE A 222 -26.41 19.24 -1.19
CA ILE A 222 -26.51 20.66 -0.87
C ILE A 222 -25.63 21.43 -1.84
N ASP A 223 -26.24 22.36 -2.57
CA ASP A 223 -25.55 23.36 -3.35
C ASP A 223 -25.82 24.71 -2.69
N SER A 224 -24.80 25.29 -2.06
CA SER A 224 -24.90 26.62 -1.43
C SER A 224 -23.79 27.54 -1.95
N ASN A 225 -24.06 28.83 -1.92
CA ASN A 225 -23.07 29.87 -2.17
C ASN A 225 -23.27 30.96 -1.09
N PRO A 226 -22.28 31.25 -0.24
CA PRO A 226 -20.93 30.70 -0.23
C PRO A 226 -20.87 29.22 0.23
N GLN A 227 -19.74 28.56 -0.04
CA GLN A 227 -19.41 27.23 0.47
C GLN A 227 -17.89 27.09 0.65
N PRO A 228 -17.43 26.15 1.51
CA PRO A 228 -16.01 25.93 1.70
C PRO A 228 -15.33 25.39 0.43
N ALA A 229 -14.03 25.64 0.28
CA ALA A 229 -13.24 25.04 -0.80
C ALA A 229 -13.13 23.50 -0.68
N PRO A 230 -12.84 22.77 -1.79
CA PRO A 230 -12.63 21.33 -1.76
C PRO A 230 -11.50 20.90 -0.82
N ARG A 231 -11.77 19.94 0.06
CA ARG A 231 -10.83 19.57 1.15
C ARG A 231 -11.04 18.16 1.69
N MET A 232 -10.04 17.67 2.40
CA MET A 232 -10.05 16.41 3.15
C MET A 232 -9.40 16.60 4.53
N CYS A 233 -9.53 15.62 5.41
CA CYS A 233 -8.94 15.60 6.76
C CYS A 233 -9.33 16.81 7.63
N HIS A 234 -10.52 17.37 7.42
CA HIS A 234 -11.16 18.36 8.29
C HIS A 234 -12.06 17.65 9.30
N THR A 235 -12.61 18.39 10.27
CA THR A 235 -13.65 17.88 11.17
C THR A 235 -14.98 18.57 10.90
N LEU A 236 -16.08 17.85 11.15
CA LEU A 236 -17.42 18.40 11.30
C LEU A 236 -17.89 18.12 12.73
N THR A 237 -18.39 19.12 13.43
CA THR A 237 -18.86 18.98 14.81
C THR A 237 -20.21 19.64 14.97
N HIS A 238 -21.19 18.94 15.56
CA HIS A 238 -22.51 19.50 15.86
C HIS A 238 -22.41 20.63 16.89
N VAL A 239 -23.13 21.73 16.67
CA VAL A 239 -23.13 22.94 17.53
C VAL A 239 -24.56 23.44 17.77
N GLY A 240 -25.39 22.60 18.36
CA GLY A 240 -26.79 22.92 18.71
C GLY A 240 -27.68 23.30 17.53
N ASN A 241 -29.00 23.35 17.71
CA ASN A 241 -29.95 23.95 16.77
C ASN A 241 -29.79 23.54 15.28
N ARG A 242 -29.46 22.28 15.01
CA ARG A 242 -29.21 21.75 13.65
C ARG A 242 -28.06 22.43 12.91
N ARG A 243 -27.04 22.87 13.66
CA ARG A 243 -25.84 23.51 13.11
C ARG A 243 -24.63 22.61 13.25
N VAL A 244 -23.70 22.75 12.31
CA VAL A 244 -22.43 22.01 12.29
C VAL A 244 -21.30 22.96 11.96
N LEU A 245 -20.22 22.92 12.74
CA LEU A 245 -18.99 23.65 12.48
C LEU A 245 -18.01 22.75 11.71
N LEU A 246 -17.54 23.25 10.58
CA LEU A 246 -16.41 22.71 9.83
C LEU A 246 -15.13 23.42 10.28
N VAL A 247 -14.10 22.65 10.59
CA VAL A 247 -12.81 23.18 11.04
C VAL A 247 -11.67 22.67 10.14
N GLY A 248 -10.95 23.62 9.54
CA GLY A 248 -9.67 23.40 8.84
C GLY A 248 -9.71 22.36 7.72
N GLY A 249 -8.75 21.44 7.75
CA GLY A 249 -8.50 20.44 6.71
C GLY A 249 -7.37 20.84 5.79
N ARG A 250 -7.26 20.16 4.64
CA ARG A 250 -6.26 20.49 3.63
C ARG A 250 -6.75 20.29 2.21
N GLY A 251 -6.24 21.13 1.31
CA GLY A 251 -6.25 20.89 -0.13
C GLY A 251 -5.00 20.14 -0.60
N ASN A 252 -3.83 20.47 -0.06
CA ASN A 252 -2.52 19.87 -0.35
C ASN A 252 -1.84 19.51 0.98
N PRO A 253 -1.11 18.38 1.12
CA PRO A 253 -0.34 18.07 2.33
C PRO A 253 0.59 19.19 2.83
N LYS A 254 1.07 20.12 1.97
CA LYS A 254 1.88 21.29 2.38
C LYS A 254 1.08 22.48 2.94
N SER A 255 -0.23 22.50 2.76
CA SER A 255 -1.06 23.69 3.00
C SER A 255 -2.27 23.32 3.84
N ALA A 256 -2.10 23.44 5.15
CA ALA A 256 -3.16 23.31 6.12
C ALA A 256 -4.11 24.52 6.01
N LEU A 257 -5.40 24.26 6.07
CA LEU A 257 -6.45 25.27 6.03
C LEU A 257 -6.78 25.73 7.45
N ALA A 258 -6.88 27.03 7.63
CA ALA A 258 -7.30 27.67 8.88
C ALA A 258 -8.78 28.06 8.88
N ASP A 259 -9.42 28.08 7.71
CA ASP A 259 -10.78 28.57 7.59
C ASP A 259 -11.80 27.64 8.24
N CYS A 260 -12.78 28.26 8.89
CA CYS A 260 -13.87 27.60 9.58
C CYS A 260 -15.20 28.06 9.01
N TRP A 261 -16.17 27.15 8.99
CA TRP A 261 -17.48 27.41 8.40
C TRP A 261 -18.58 26.83 9.25
N LEU A 262 -19.63 27.60 9.49
CA LEU A 262 -20.83 27.15 10.18
C LEU A 262 -21.91 26.84 9.14
N PHE A 263 -22.43 25.62 9.16
CA PHE A 263 -23.60 25.22 8.41
C PHE A 263 -24.84 25.35 9.30
N ASN A 264 -25.88 26.04 8.83
CA ASN A 264 -27.11 26.27 9.59
C ASN A 264 -28.26 25.30 9.26
N GLY A 265 -27.97 24.23 8.52
CA GLY A 265 -28.98 23.31 7.98
C GLY A 265 -29.35 23.58 6.52
N SER A 266 -28.98 24.74 5.97
CA SER A 266 -29.27 25.11 4.57
C SER A 266 -28.08 25.74 3.84
N VAL A 267 -27.37 26.66 4.49
CA VAL A 267 -26.27 27.42 3.88
C VAL A 267 -25.04 27.39 4.78
N TRP A 268 -23.87 27.52 4.16
CA TRP A 268 -22.59 27.71 4.83
C TRP A 268 -22.31 29.20 5.03
N ALA A 269 -21.80 29.57 6.20
CA ALA A 269 -21.27 30.89 6.50
C ALA A 269 -19.85 30.75 7.05
N ARG A 270 -18.91 31.55 6.54
CA ARG A 270 -17.55 31.58 7.07
C ARG A 270 -17.55 32.23 8.45
N VAL A 271 -16.85 31.62 9.39
CA VAL A 271 -16.67 32.13 10.76
C VAL A 271 -15.19 32.43 11.02
N GLN A 272 -14.82 32.69 12.26
CA GLN A 272 -13.45 33.02 12.64
C GLN A 272 -12.50 31.87 12.29
N ASP A 273 -11.36 32.21 11.69
CA ASP A 273 -10.32 31.27 11.33
C ASP A 273 -9.57 30.77 12.58
N LEU A 274 -9.08 29.53 12.50
CA LEU A 274 -8.12 29.02 13.46
C LEU A 274 -6.87 29.91 13.52
N PRO A 275 -6.24 30.08 14.70
CA PRO A 275 -4.97 30.79 14.80
C PRO A 275 -3.87 30.19 13.91
N ASN A 276 -3.87 28.86 13.79
CA ASN A 276 -2.98 28.11 12.91
C ASN A 276 -3.79 27.05 12.15
N GLY A 277 -3.62 27.01 10.83
CA GLY A 277 -4.27 26.03 9.97
C GLY A 277 -3.91 24.60 10.37
N ARG A 278 -4.89 23.69 10.38
CA ARG A 278 -4.65 22.30 10.78
C ARG A 278 -5.52 21.30 10.03
N TYR A 279 -4.98 20.10 9.84
CA TYR A 279 -5.69 18.94 9.29
C TYR A 279 -5.37 17.68 10.09
N ARG A 280 -6.19 16.62 9.96
CA ARG A 280 -6.10 15.40 10.80
C ARG A 280 -6.15 15.69 12.31
N HIS A 281 -6.70 16.84 12.70
CA HIS A 281 -7.00 17.15 14.10
C HIS A 281 -8.28 16.44 14.52
N SER A 282 -8.49 16.36 15.83
CA SER A 282 -9.69 15.79 16.42
C SER A 282 -10.52 16.91 17.03
N ALA A 283 -11.85 16.84 16.92
CA ALA A 283 -12.75 17.85 17.43
C ALA A 283 -13.92 17.21 18.19
N THR A 284 -14.37 17.84 19.26
CA THR A 284 -15.56 17.41 20.01
C THR A 284 -16.39 18.62 20.42
N HIS A 285 -17.71 18.44 20.43
CA HIS A 285 -18.64 19.38 21.02
C HIS A 285 -18.54 19.32 22.56
N ILE A 286 -18.60 20.48 23.20
CA ILE A 286 -18.71 20.63 24.65
C ILE A 286 -19.69 21.76 24.95
N SER A 287 -20.40 21.67 26.09
CA SER A 287 -21.22 22.76 26.61
C SER A 287 -20.63 23.24 27.93
N ILE A 288 -20.24 24.51 27.98
CA ILE A 288 -19.70 25.14 29.18
C ILE A 288 -20.61 26.31 29.54
N LYS A 289 -21.17 26.30 30.77
CA LYS A 289 -22.09 27.33 31.27
C LYS A 289 -23.29 27.58 30.32
N GLY A 290 -23.76 26.53 29.64
CA GLY A 290 -24.88 26.59 28.71
C GLY A 290 -24.54 27.09 27.29
N GLU A 291 -23.28 27.44 27.02
CA GLU A 291 -22.83 27.84 25.68
C GLU A 291 -22.22 26.65 24.94
N ASP A 292 -22.67 26.42 23.70
CA ASP A 292 -22.11 25.42 22.79
C ASP A 292 -20.72 25.85 22.32
N ARG A 293 -19.74 24.95 22.46
CA ARG A 293 -18.35 25.18 22.07
C ARG A 293 -17.80 23.97 21.33
N VAL A 294 -16.75 24.21 20.54
CA VAL A 294 -16.01 23.14 19.85
C VAL A 294 -14.58 23.14 20.33
N LEU A 295 -14.16 22.05 20.95
CA LEU A 295 -12.78 21.84 21.38
C LEU A 295 -12.03 21.02 20.33
N VAL A 296 -10.85 21.49 19.94
CA VAL A 296 -9.98 20.85 18.96
C VAL A 296 -8.64 20.53 19.60
N PHE A 297 -8.12 19.34 19.31
CA PHE A 297 -6.80 18.91 19.75
C PHE A 297 -5.95 18.38 18.59
N GLY A 298 -4.65 18.71 18.65
CA GLY A 298 -3.64 18.16 17.77
C GLY A 298 -3.84 18.46 16.28
N GLY A 299 -3.41 17.52 15.45
CA GLY A 299 -3.39 17.65 13.99
C GLY A 299 -2.06 18.16 13.45
N ARG A 300 -1.98 18.20 12.12
CA ARG A 300 -0.81 18.66 11.36
C ARG A 300 -1.03 20.08 10.86
N GLY A 301 0.03 20.90 10.95
CA GLY A 301 0.10 22.24 10.40
C GLY A 301 0.73 22.25 9.01
N ASN A 302 1.42 23.35 8.69
CA ASN A 302 2.20 23.42 7.44
C ASN A 302 3.53 22.68 7.60
N GLY A 303 3.96 21.97 6.56
CA GLY A 303 5.22 21.21 6.58
C GLY A 303 5.21 20.09 7.63
N ASN A 304 6.18 20.14 8.56
CA ASN A 304 6.40 19.10 9.58
C ASN A 304 5.80 19.47 10.95
N GLU A 305 4.98 20.53 11.00
CA GLU A 305 4.31 20.94 12.23
C GLU A 305 3.25 19.93 12.66
N ILE A 306 3.32 19.54 13.93
CA ILE A 306 2.31 18.69 14.57
C ILE A 306 1.98 19.32 15.91
N TYR A 307 0.70 19.59 16.11
CA TYR A 307 0.24 20.30 17.29
C TYR A 307 0.01 19.34 18.46
N ASN A 308 0.25 19.85 19.66
CA ASN A 308 -0.23 19.34 20.94
C ASN A 308 -1.10 20.38 21.66
N THR A 309 -1.59 21.38 20.93
CA THR A 309 -2.38 22.48 21.48
C THR A 309 -3.87 22.16 21.49
N TRP A 310 -4.54 22.61 22.54
CA TRP A 310 -5.98 22.65 22.67
C TRP A 310 -6.49 24.02 22.24
N VAL A 311 -7.41 24.07 21.29
CA VAL A 311 -8.07 25.32 20.90
C VAL A 311 -9.57 25.15 20.99
N ILE A 312 -10.25 26.16 21.54
CA ILE A 312 -11.70 26.15 21.76
C ILE A 312 -12.33 27.29 20.97
N TRP A 313 -13.42 26.97 20.28
CA TRP A 313 -14.25 27.96 19.61
C TRP A 313 -15.56 28.16 20.35
N SER A 314 -15.99 29.41 20.46
CA SER A 314 -17.39 29.75 20.67
C SER A 314 -17.84 30.81 19.67
N GLU A 315 -19.13 30.87 19.42
CA GLU A 315 -19.70 31.85 18.49
C GLU A 315 -19.49 33.29 18.97
N SER A 316 -19.49 33.51 20.29
CA SER A 316 -19.33 34.82 20.92
C SER A 316 -17.87 35.33 20.95
N SER A 317 -16.89 34.45 21.19
CA SER A 317 -15.48 34.84 21.38
C SER A 317 -14.54 34.39 20.27
N GLY A 318 -15.02 33.60 19.31
CA GLY A 318 -14.15 32.96 18.31
C GLY A 318 -13.21 31.94 18.95
N TRP A 319 -12.01 31.78 18.37
CA TRP A 319 -11.01 30.81 18.81
C TRP A 319 -10.11 31.38 19.92
N SER A 320 -9.86 30.56 20.95
CA SER A 320 -8.83 30.81 21.95
C SER A 320 -8.07 29.51 22.27
N GLU A 321 -6.82 29.63 22.71
CA GLU A 321 -6.06 28.49 23.21
C GLU A 321 -6.49 28.15 24.65
N VAL A 322 -6.49 26.86 24.98
CA VAL A 322 -6.78 26.35 26.32
C VAL A 322 -5.51 25.80 26.92
N THR A 323 -5.13 26.32 28.10
CA THR A 323 -3.91 25.91 28.80
C THR A 323 -4.07 24.55 29.45
N SER A 324 -2.98 23.78 29.50
CA SER A 324 -2.89 22.55 30.30
C SER A 324 -2.21 22.86 31.64
N ILE A 325 -2.68 22.27 32.75
CA ILE A 325 -2.08 22.48 34.10
C ILE A 325 -0.65 21.90 34.18
N ARG A 326 -0.28 21.03 33.25
CA ARG A 326 1.03 20.38 33.13
C ARG A 326 1.47 20.38 31.66
N ALA A 327 2.47 19.55 31.34
CA ALA A 327 2.81 19.25 29.96
C ALA A 327 1.55 18.79 29.19
N PRO A 328 1.27 19.37 28.02
CA PRO A 328 0.16 18.91 27.18
C PRO A 328 0.39 17.46 26.74
N PRO A 329 -0.66 16.73 26.32
CA PRO A 329 -0.50 15.42 25.71
C PRO A 329 0.48 15.47 24.53
N ILE A 330 1.13 14.35 24.22
CA ILE A 330 2.09 14.27 23.12
C ILE A 330 1.45 14.75 21.81
N SER A 331 2.22 15.51 21.01
CA SER A 331 1.79 16.00 19.70
C SER A 331 1.41 14.83 18.79
N ARG A 332 0.23 14.95 18.17
CA ARG A 332 -0.35 13.83 17.43
C ARG A 332 -1.34 14.28 16.38
N PHE A 333 -1.57 13.42 15.41
CA PHE A 333 -2.61 13.59 14.40
C PHE A 333 -3.38 12.29 14.18
N SER A 334 -4.59 12.39 13.64
CA SER A 334 -5.52 11.27 13.47
C SER A 334 -5.88 10.56 14.80
N ALA A 335 -5.94 11.30 15.91
CA ALA A 335 -6.32 10.76 17.21
C ALA A 335 -7.85 10.66 17.37
N SER A 336 -8.31 9.91 18.37
CA SER A 336 -9.72 9.89 18.77
C SER A 336 -9.94 10.82 19.96
N LEU A 337 -10.96 11.68 19.90
CA LEU A 337 -11.32 12.64 20.95
C LEU A 337 -12.83 12.65 21.16
N SER A 338 -13.29 12.58 22.42
CA SER A 338 -14.72 12.75 22.77
C SER A 338 -14.90 13.33 24.16
N TRP A 339 -16.06 13.91 24.40
CA TRP A 339 -16.50 14.47 25.69
C TRP A 339 -17.77 13.79 26.18
N PHE A 340 -17.82 13.49 27.48
CA PHE A 340 -18.96 12.86 28.17
C PHE A 340 -19.50 13.81 29.24
N PRO A 341 -20.54 14.60 28.93
CA PRO A 341 -20.99 15.69 29.80
C PRO A 341 -21.54 15.21 31.14
N THR A 342 -22.17 14.04 31.20
CA THR A 342 -22.77 13.49 32.43
C THR A 342 -21.73 13.24 33.53
N ILE A 343 -20.48 12.96 33.15
CA ILE A 343 -19.36 12.69 34.07
C ILE A 343 -18.26 13.76 33.96
N ALA A 344 -18.52 14.86 33.25
CA ALA A 344 -17.58 15.95 33.00
C ALA A 344 -16.15 15.48 32.63
N THR A 345 -16.06 14.43 31.82
CA THR A 345 -14.80 13.78 31.44
C THR A 345 -14.74 13.59 29.94
N GLY A 346 -13.58 13.80 29.35
CA GLY A 346 -13.30 13.44 27.97
C GLY A 346 -12.20 12.39 27.85
N VAL A 347 -12.12 11.80 26.66
CA VAL A 347 -11.15 10.76 26.31
C VAL A 347 -10.33 11.22 25.12
N LEU A 348 -9.02 11.04 25.19
CA LEU A 348 -8.08 11.21 24.07
C LEU A 348 -7.25 9.93 23.95
N THR A 349 -7.22 9.30 22.78
CA THR A 349 -6.42 8.10 22.57
C THR A 349 -5.90 7.97 21.14
N GLY A 350 -4.78 7.27 20.99
CA GLY A 350 -4.24 6.91 19.70
C GLY A 350 -3.68 8.10 18.92
N GLY A 351 -3.76 7.98 17.60
CA GLY A 351 -3.13 8.89 16.64
C GLY A 351 -1.69 8.50 16.31
N PHE A 352 -1.14 9.17 15.30
CA PHE A 352 0.27 9.09 14.92
C PHE A 352 1.07 10.16 15.66
N SER A 353 2.26 9.79 16.11
CA SER A 353 3.31 10.73 16.54
C SER A 353 3.97 11.39 15.33
N ARG A 354 4.95 12.27 15.59
CA ARG A 354 5.79 12.87 14.55
C ARG A 354 6.45 11.86 13.63
N ASP A 355 6.98 10.79 14.20
CA ASP A 355 7.74 9.80 13.44
C ASP A 355 6.85 8.73 12.81
N GLY A 356 5.53 8.93 12.78
CA GLY A 356 4.56 7.98 12.22
C GLY A 356 4.29 6.77 13.10
N ASN A 357 4.76 6.76 14.36
CA ASN A 357 4.44 5.69 15.30
C ASN A 357 3.02 5.89 15.83
N ILE A 358 2.26 4.80 15.95
CA ILE A 358 0.94 4.84 16.59
C ILE A 358 1.13 4.98 18.10
N ILE A 359 0.53 6.03 18.67
CA ILE A 359 0.61 6.35 20.09
C ILE A 359 -0.30 5.40 20.88
N SER A 360 0.21 4.88 22.00
CA SER A 360 -0.48 3.88 22.80
C SER A 360 -1.10 4.38 24.10
N ASP A 361 -1.07 5.70 24.33
CA ASP A 361 -1.70 6.27 25.51
C ASP A 361 -3.22 6.37 25.35
N ILE A 362 -3.87 6.37 26.49
CA ILE A 362 -5.29 6.62 26.64
C ILE A 362 -5.38 7.60 27.79
N LEU A 363 -5.94 8.77 27.55
CA LEU A 363 -5.98 9.87 28.51
C LEU A 363 -7.42 10.21 28.83
N PHE A 364 -7.74 10.26 30.11
CA PHE A 364 -8.90 11.02 30.57
C PHE A 364 -8.49 12.48 30.74
N TRP A 365 -9.36 13.38 30.33
CA TRP A 365 -9.17 14.82 30.49
C TRP A 365 -10.44 15.50 31.00
N SER A 366 -10.26 16.58 31.76
CA SER A 366 -11.33 17.39 32.34
C SER A 366 -10.93 18.86 32.36
N PHE A 367 -11.91 19.74 32.58
CA PHE A 367 -11.64 21.14 32.90
C PHE A 367 -11.56 21.30 34.41
N ASN A 368 -10.51 21.97 34.88
CA ASN A 368 -10.43 22.38 36.28
C ASN A 368 -11.29 23.63 36.55
N SER A 369 -11.26 24.13 37.78
CA SER A 369 -11.98 25.34 38.19
C SER A 369 -11.55 26.62 37.46
N SER A 370 -10.32 26.69 36.93
CA SER A 370 -9.83 27.83 36.13
C SER A 370 -10.15 27.72 34.64
N GLY A 371 -10.77 26.63 34.18
CA GLY A 371 -11.04 26.35 32.77
C GLY A 371 -9.82 25.84 31.99
N SER A 372 -8.74 25.47 32.69
CA SER A 372 -7.58 24.78 32.12
C SER A 372 -7.85 23.28 32.03
N ILE A 373 -7.20 22.62 31.07
CA ILE A 373 -7.29 21.17 30.90
C ILE A 373 -6.32 20.47 31.84
N GLU A 374 -6.84 19.48 32.56
CA GLU A 374 -6.05 18.48 33.25
C GLU A 374 -6.25 17.13 32.57
N HIS A 375 -5.22 16.28 32.61
CA HIS A 375 -5.30 14.95 32.04
C HIS A 375 -4.50 13.95 32.86
N GLN A 376 -4.93 12.69 32.76
CA GLN A 376 -4.29 11.55 33.42
C GLN A 376 -4.37 10.31 32.55
N GLN A 377 -3.37 9.44 32.66
CA GLN A 377 -3.34 8.19 31.93
C GLN A 377 -4.40 7.22 32.46
N TRP A 378 -5.26 6.73 31.57
CA TRP A 378 -6.21 5.67 31.84
C TRP A 378 -5.55 4.30 31.61
N ARG A 379 -5.64 3.43 32.62
CA ARG A 379 -5.33 2.00 32.51
C ARG A 379 -6.65 1.24 32.67
N PRO A 380 -7.18 0.58 31.62
CA PRO A 380 -8.44 -0.16 31.71
C PRO A 380 -8.44 -1.19 32.83
N LEU A 381 -9.58 -1.37 33.50
CA LEU A 381 -9.74 -2.35 34.58
C LEU A 381 -9.97 -3.78 34.06
N SER A 382 -10.34 -3.93 32.78
CA SER A 382 -10.58 -5.21 32.13
C SER A 382 -9.27 -5.93 31.79
N GLU A 383 -9.28 -7.27 31.80
CA GLU A 383 -8.20 -8.13 31.23
C GLU A 383 -7.99 -7.94 29.71
N PHE A 384 -8.83 -7.12 29.07
CA PHE A 384 -8.75 -6.81 27.64
C PHE A 384 -7.45 -6.08 27.29
N GLU A 385 -6.83 -6.49 26.18
CA GLU A 385 -5.56 -5.95 25.74
C GLU A 385 -5.74 -4.47 25.30
N SER A 386 -5.31 -3.54 26.15
CA SER A 386 -5.40 -2.10 25.90
C SER A 386 -4.75 -1.63 24.58
N SER A 387 -3.87 -2.45 23.98
CA SER A 387 -3.27 -2.20 22.67
C SER A 387 -4.32 -2.00 21.57
N PHE A 388 -5.51 -2.60 21.68
CA PHE A 388 -6.60 -2.41 20.72
C PHE A 388 -7.25 -1.03 20.78
N LEU A 389 -7.03 -0.23 21.83
CA LEU A 389 -7.45 1.18 21.86
C LEU A 389 -6.47 2.10 21.11
N CYS A 390 -5.23 1.63 20.93
CA CYS A 390 -4.12 2.39 20.38
C CYS A 390 -4.19 2.44 18.86
N ARG A 391 -5.05 3.32 18.31
CA ARG A 391 -5.32 3.39 16.87
C ARG A 391 -5.05 4.76 16.28
N ALA A 392 -4.56 4.80 15.05
CA ALA A 392 -4.53 6.03 14.28
C ALA A 392 -5.64 6.04 13.22
N GLY A 393 -6.37 7.15 13.12
CA GLY A 393 -7.49 7.32 12.19
C GLY A 393 -8.82 6.70 12.68
N ALA A 394 -8.88 6.23 13.93
CA ALA A 394 -10.11 5.79 14.55
C ALA A 394 -10.96 6.98 15.05
N GLN A 395 -12.26 6.77 15.21
CA GLN A 395 -13.16 7.73 15.85
C GLN A 395 -13.78 7.10 17.10
N LEU A 396 -13.79 7.87 18.19
CA LEU A 396 -14.53 7.55 19.41
C LEU A 396 -15.88 8.26 19.34
N ILE A 397 -16.97 7.52 19.47
CA ILE A 397 -18.33 7.97 19.14
C ILE A 397 -19.21 7.75 20.36
N PRO A 398 -19.66 8.81 21.05
CA PRO A 398 -20.62 8.67 22.14
C PRO A 398 -21.92 8.03 21.66
N ILE A 399 -22.37 6.97 22.35
CA ILE A 399 -23.64 6.27 22.09
C ILE A 399 -24.62 6.35 23.27
N GLY A 400 -24.23 7.06 24.33
CA GLY A 400 -25.04 7.29 25.52
C GLY A 400 -24.36 8.31 26.43
N SER A 401 -24.78 8.36 27.70
CA SER A 401 -24.22 9.29 28.70
C SER A 401 -22.77 9.00 29.06
N THR A 402 -22.41 7.71 29.15
CA THR A 402 -21.07 7.26 29.56
C THR A 402 -20.47 6.19 28.66
N LYS A 403 -21.17 5.81 27.58
CA LYS A 403 -20.73 4.76 26.65
C LYS A 403 -20.30 5.33 25.30
N ALA A 404 -19.29 4.73 24.70
CA ALA A 404 -18.83 5.08 23.36
C ALA A 404 -18.39 3.87 22.54
N LEU A 405 -18.40 4.05 21.22
CA LEU A 405 -17.80 3.11 20.27
C LEU A 405 -16.46 3.66 19.78
N LEU A 406 -15.39 2.87 19.88
CA LEU A 406 -14.16 3.12 19.14
C LEU A 406 -14.20 2.33 17.84
N VAL A 407 -14.15 3.03 16.71
CA VAL A 407 -14.39 2.45 15.39
C VAL A 407 -13.28 2.78 14.40
N GLY A 408 -12.87 1.76 13.65
CA GLY A 408 -11.94 1.89 12.53
C GLY A 408 -10.51 2.15 12.96
N GLY A 409 -9.76 2.83 12.09
CA GLY A 409 -8.35 3.16 12.30
C GLY A 409 -7.39 1.97 12.14
N MET A 410 -6.11 2.31 12.13
CA MET A 410 -4.99 1.39 12.00
C MET A 410 -4.40 1.06 13.36
N LEU A 411 -4.11 -0.23 13.56
CA LEU A 411 -3.34 -0.72 14.70
C LEU A 411 -1.87 -0.85 14.32
N GLY A 412 -1.00 -0.82 15.33
CA GLY A 412 0.44 -1.00 15.15
C GLY A 412 0.82 -2.35 14.56
N HIS A 413 -0.03 -3.35 14.70
CA HIS A 413 0.12 -4.69 14.13
C HIS A 413 -1.11 -5.04 13.30
N CYS A 414 -0.95 -5.96 12.35
CA CYS A 414 -2.10 -6.44 11.59
C CYS A 414 -2.89 -7.45 12.43
N VAL A 415 -4.21 -7.30 12.45
CA VAL A 415 -5.10 -8.12 13.26
C VAL A 415 -5.79 -9.18 12.39
N PRO A 416 -5.82 -10.47 12.81
CA PRO A 416 -6.52 -11.53 12.09
C PRO A 416 -8.00 -11.23 11.82
N THR A 417 -8.53 -11.86 10.77
CA THR A 417 -9.90 -11.62 10.27
C THR A 417 -11.00 -11.89 11.29
N ASP A 418 -10.77 -12.80 12.24
CA ASP A 418 -11.76 -13.25 13.23
C ASP A 418 -11.62 -12.50 14.58
N SER A 419 -10.78 -11.47 14.63
CA SER A 419 -10.57 -10.72 15.87
C SER A 419 -11.70 -9.73 16.13
N PRO A 420 -12.23 -9.67 17.36
CA PRO A 420 -13.32 -8.77 17.71
C PRO A 420 -12.86 -7.31 17.90
N GLY A 421 -11.57 -7.02 17.65
CA GLY A 421 -10.99 -5.68 17.73
C GLY A 421 -11.34 -4.75 16.56
N THR A 422 -12.42 -4.94 15.81
CA THR A 422 -12.78 -3.97 14.75
C THR A 422 -13.58 -2.79 15.31
N PHE A 423 -14.49 -3.09 16.22
CA PHE A 423 -15.32 -2.13 16.93
C PHE A 423 -15.24 -2.46 18.41
N LEU A 424 -15.03 -1.46 19.25
CA LEU A 424 -14.96 -1.64 20.69
C LEU A 424 -16.03 -0.79 21.35
N CYS A 425 -16.77 -1.36 22.28
CA CYS A 425 -17.64 -0.64 23.18
C CYS A 425 -16.86 -0.30 24.45
N LEU A 426 -16.85 0.97 24.82
CA LEU A 426 -16.20 1.48 26.01
C LEU A 426 -17.27 2.00 26.98
N ASP A 427 -17.21 1.55 28.23
CA ASP A 427 -17.91 2.18 29.33
C ASP A 427 -16.92 3.07 30.08
N ILE A 428 -17.06 4.39 29.90
CA ILE A 428 -16.12 5.36 30.44
C ILE A 428 -16.25 5.49 31.96
N SER A 429 -17.47 5.36 32.48
CA SER A 429 -17.73 5.40 33.93
C SER A 429 -17.11 4.20 34.64
N ASN A 430 -17.33 3.00 34.10
CA ASN A 430 -16.85 1.75 34.70
C ASN A 430 -15.43 1.38 34.24
N GLN A 431 -14.86 2.13 33.30
CA GLN A 431 -13.53 1.91 32.76
C GLN A 431 -13.33 0.50 32.17
N THR A 432 -14.38 -0.02 31.52
CA THR A 432 -14.39 -1.33 30.88
C THR A 432 -14.41 -1.22 29.36
N ILE A 433 -13.87 -2.27 28.71
CA ILE A 433 -13.81 -2.39 27.25
C ILE A 433 -14.38 -3.75 26.87
N GLU A 434 -15.33 -3.72 25.94
CA GLU A 434 -15.99 -4.91 25.41
C GLU A 434 -15.82 -4.92 23.88
N PRO A 435 -15.20 -5.94 23.29
CA PRO A 435 -15.04 -6.00 21.85
C PRO A 435 -16.36 -6.47 21.20
N LEU A 436 -16.73 -5.85 20.07
CA LEU A 436 -17.94 -6.22 19.34
C LEU A 436 -17.61 -7.23 18.25
N TYR A 437 -18.26 -8.39 18.28
CA TYR A 437 -18.18 -9.36 17.20
C TYR A 437 -19.20 -8.99 16.12
N THR A 438 -18.71 -8.51 14.99
CA THR A 438 -19.60 -8.11 13.89
C THR A 438 -19.97 -9.31 13.03
N ILE A 439 -21.26 -9.62 12.97
CA ILE A 439 -21.84 -10.55 12.01
C ILE A 439 -22.11 -9.77 10.73
N LEU A 440 -21.34 -10.05 9.69
CA LEU A 440 -21.69 -9.59 8.36
C LEU A 440 -22.87 -10.47 7.86
N PRO A 441 -23.98 -9.92 7.33
CA PRO A 441 -25.05 -10.72 6.73
C PRO A 441 -24.71 -11.13 5.28
N GLY A 442 -25.13 -12.35 4.86
CA GLY A 442 -25.14 -12.82 3.46
C GLY A 442 -24.04 -13.81 3.04
N LYS A 443 -24.33 -14.68 2.06
CA LYS A 443 -23.39 -15.68 1.47
C LYS A 443 -22.36 -15.07 0.48
N GLU A 444 -22.44 -13.78 0.16
CA GLU A 444 -21.52 -13.08 -0.77
C GLU A 444 -20.30 -12.47 -0.05
N GLN A 445 -19.72 -13.20 0.91
CA GLN A 445 -18.71 -12.72 1.86
C GLN A 445 -17.26 -13.09 1.51
N ASP A 446 -16.70 -12.36 0.55
CA ASP A 446 -15.26 -12.45 0.26
C ASP A 446 -14.42 -11.32 0.90
N MET A 447 -15.00 -10.31 1.57
CA MET A 447 -14.23 -9.13 2.05
C MET A 447 -14.74 -8.47 3.34
N ARG A 448 -13.80 -8.01 4.18
CA ARG A 448 -14.04 -7.16 5.37
C ARG A 448 -14.24 -5.69 4.95
N PRO A 449 -15.07 -4.88 5.66
CA PRO A 449 -15.13 -3.43 5.43
C PRO A 449 -13.77 -2.77 5.68
N VAL A 450 -13.34 -1.87 4.78
CA VAL A 450 -12.18 -0.99 5.05
C VAL A 450 -12.65 0.19 5.86
N LEU A 451 -12.24 0.25 7.12
CA LEU A 451 -12.57 1.32 8.04
C LEU A 451 -11.44 2.36 8.12
N MET A 452 -10.92 2.74 6.95
CA MET A 452 -9.84 3.73 6.78
C MET A 452 -10.38 4.95 6.05
N GLY A 453 -10.20 6.14 6.66
CA GLY A 453 -10.73 7.39 6.12
C GLY A 453 -12.25 7.43 6.04
N CYS A 454 -12.95 6.63 6.85
CA CYS A 454 -14.39 6.71 7.03
C CYS A 454 -14.75 7.87 7.95
N ALA A 455 -15.99 8.33 7.86
CA ALA A 455 -16.64 9.17 8.87
C ALA A 455 -17.81 8.41 9.50
N TYR A 456 -18.10 8.68 10.76
CA TYR A 456 -19.09 7.91 11.51
C TYR A 456 -20.09 8.83 12.22
N VAL A 457 -21.37 8.45 12.24
CA VAL A 457 -22.43 9.17 12.97
C VAL A 457 -23.35 8.20 13.67
N TRP A 458 -23.65 8.44 14.95
CA TRP A 458 -24.67 7.71 15.70
C TRP A 458 -26.05 8.35 15.51
N LEU A 459 -26.98 7.65 14.88
CA LEU A 459 -28.36 8.08 14.65
C LEU A 459 -29.32 6.94 14.99
N ASN A 460 -30.44 7.24 15.64
CA ASN A 460 -31.52 6.27 15.89
C ASN A 460 -31.03 4.91 16.45
N ASN A 461 -30.08 4.96 17.39
CA ASN A 461 -29.47 3.80 18.02
C ASN A 461 -28.66 2.89 17.06
N ARG A 462 -28.16 3.45 15.95
CA ARG A 462 -27.36 2.78 14.93
C ARG A 462 -26.15 3.61 14.56
N LEU A 463 -25.08 2.93 14.18
CA LEU A 463 -23.86 3.58 13.70
C LEU A 463 -23.87 3.61 12.17
N HIS A 464 -23.91 4.82 11.61
CA HIS A 464 -23.77 5.07 10.18
C HIS A 464 -22.31 5.27 9.84
N ILE A 465 -21.85 4.56 8.80
CA ILE A 465 -20.46 4.56 8.31
C ILE A 465 -20.46 5.17 6.91
N PHE A 466 -19.77 6.30 6.73
CA PHE A 466 -19.70 7.02 5.47
C PHE A 466 -18.32 6.90 4.82
N GLY A 467 -18.31 6.41 3.58
CA GLY A 467 -17.12 6.38 2.74
C GLY A 467 -16.03 5.43 3.25
N GLY A 468 -14.79 5.80 2.95
CA GLY A 468 -13.59 5.04 3.28
C GLY A 468 -13.01 4.25 2.11
N GLY A 469 -11.72 3.96 2.22
CA GLY A 469 -10.98 3.24 1.19
C GLY A 469 -9.48 3.28 1.43
N ILE A 470 -8.77 2.49 0.64
CA ILE A 470 -7.33 2.35 0.69
C ILE A 470 -6.78 2.40 -0.73
N THR A 471 -5.70 3.15 -0.91
CA THR A 471 -4.85 3.10 -2.09
C THR A 471 -3.79 2.06 -1.80
N ALA A 472 -3.94 0.84 -2.33
CA ALA A 472 -3.00 -0.25 -2.10
C ALA A 472 -1.72 -0.02 -2.91
N PHE A 473 -1.00 1.06 -2.62
CA PHE A 473 0.17 1.53 -3.37
C PHE A 473 -0.16 1.68 -4.87
N SER A 474 0.78 1.35 -5.75
CA SER A 474 0.57 1.31 -7.21
C SER A 474 -0.29 0.13 -7.70
N MET A 475 -0.79 -0.73 -6.80
CA MET A 475 -1.51 -1.96 -7.18
C MET A 475 -3.00 -1.72 -7.48
N GLY A 476 -3.55 -0.60 -7.01
CA GLY A 476 -4.93 -0.18 -7.24
C GLY A 476 -5.60 0.41 -6.00
N SER A 477 -6.79 0.95 -6.16
CA SER A 477 -7.60 1.45 -5.05
C SER A 477 -8.72 0.48 -4.71
N PHE A 478 -8.93 0.26 -3.42
CA PHE A 478 -10.11 -0.40 -2.88
C PHE A 478 -10.99 0.64 -2.18
N TRP A 479 -12.29 0.60 -2.45
CA TRP A 479 -13.27 1.52 -1.87
C TRP A 479 -14.29 0.74 -1.06
N SER A 480 -14.60 1.24 0.13
CA SER A 480 -15.69 0.69 0.93
C SER A 480 -17.04 0.95 0.27
N LEU A 481 -17.98 0.01 0.42
CA LEU A 481 -19.37 0.23 0.05
C LEU A 481 -19.93 1.36 0.92
N CYS A 482 -20.44 2.40 0.27
CA CYS A 482 -20.33 3.78 0.74
C CYS A 482 -21.13 4.17 2.00
N THR A 483 -22.13 3.38 2.39
CA THR A 483 -22.97 3.61 3.57
C THR A 483 -23.28 2.28 4.26
N GLY A 484 -22.59 2.01 5.36
CA GLY A 484 -22.86 0.86 6.23
C GLY A 484 -23.66 1.30 7.45
N ILE A 485 -24.57 0.46 7.92
CA ILE A 485 -25.29 0.66 9.17
C ILE A 485 -25.00 -0.51 10.08
N LEU A 486 -24.40 -0.23 11.23
CA LEU A 486 -24.14 -1.22 12.27
C LEU A 486 -25.26 -1.15 13.32
N GLU A 487 -26.06 -2.22 13.41
CA GLU A 487 -27.05 -2.42 14.46
C GLU A 487 -26.43 -3.28 15.57
N ILE A 488 -26.48 -2.80 16.82
CA ILE A 488 -25.91 -3.53 17.97
C ILE A 488 -27.03 -4.35 18.61
N ASP A 489 -26.92 -5.68 18.56
CA ASP A 489 -27.85 -6.59 19.20
C ASP A 489 -27.55 -6.71 20.71
N GLN A 490 -28.57 -7.06 21.50
CA GLN A 490 -28.41 -7.31 22.94
C GLN A 490 -27.43 -8.47 23.20
N LEU A 491 -26.66 -8.37 24.31
CA LEU A 491 -25.69 -9.37 24.80
C LEU A 491 -26.20 -10.81 24.59
N ARG A 492 -25.54 -11.57 23.71
CA ARG A 492 -25.74 -13.02 23.59
C ARG A 492 -24.42 -13.73 23.85
N PRO A 493 -24.36 -14.72 24.76
CA PRO A 493 -23.23 -15.64 24.81
C PRO A 493 -23.11 -16.34 23.46
N VAL A 494 -22.02 -16.13 22.73
CA VAL A 494 -21.75 -16.85 21.49
C VAL A 494 -21.04 -18.15 21.85
N GLU A 495 -21.72 -19.28 21.69
CA GLU A 495 -21.05 -20.58 21.65
C GLU A 495 -20.29 -20.69 20.32
N LEU A 496 -18.96 -20.67 20.37
CA LEU A 496 -18.09 -21.03 19.25
C LEU A 496 -18.23 -22.54 18.95
N SER A 497 -19.34 -22.94 18.33
CA SER A 497 -19.56 -24.32 17.93
C SER A 497 -18.98 -24.61 16.52
N SER A 498 -17.99 -25.50 16.52
CA SER A 498 -17.44 -26.29 15.41
C SER A 498 -16.66 -25.59 14.28
N ARG A 499 -15.36 -25.92 14.22
CA ARG A 499 -14.51 -25.73 13.04
C ARG A 499 -15.15 -26.42 11.82
N PRO A 500 -15.21 -25.79 10.63
CA PRO A 500 -15.59 -26.51 9.42
C PRO A 500 -14.56 -27.62 9.13
N LYS A 501 -15.05 -28.84 8.84
CA LYS A 501 -14.21 -29.97 8.47
C LYS A 501 -13.41 -29.63 7.20
N LYS A 502 -12.09 -29.83 7.25
CA LYS A 502 -11.20 -29.73 6.08
C LYS A 502 -11.75 -30.64 4.95
N PRO A 503 -11.81 -30.16 3.70
CA PRO A 503 -11.99 -31.04 2.56
C PRO A 503 -10.80 -32.02 2.49
N GLN A 504 -11.08 -33.32 2.46
CA GLN A 504 -10.06 -34.34 2.18
C GLN A 504 -9.72 -34.28 0.70
N LEU A 505 -8.51 -33.84 0.35
CA LEU A 505 -7.95 -34.05 -1.00
C LEU A 505 -7.45 -35.49 -1.10
N GLN A 506 -7.91 -36.20 -2.12
CA GLN A 506 -7.30 -37.47 -2.55
C GLN A 506 -6.02 -37.17 -3.36
N PRO A 507 -4.93 -37.93 -3.16
CA PRO A 507 -3.71 -37.76 -3.94
C PRO A 507 -3.85 -38.40 -5.33
N ALA A 508 -3.33 -37.73 -6.36
CA ALA A 508 -3.13 -38.29 -7.70
C ALA A 508 -1.88 -39.20 -7.72
N PRO A 509 -1.85 -40.24 -8.58
CA PRO A 509 -0.84 -41.29 -8.53
C PRO A 509 0.54 -40.82 -9.02
N SER A 510 1.58 -41.18 -8.27
CA SER A 510 2.99 -40.93 -8.59
C SER A 510 3.55 -42.00 -9.53
N GLN A 511 4.15 -41.59 -10.65
CA GLN A 511 5.10 -42.41 -11.39
C GLN A 511 6.51 -41.91 -11.12
N SER A 512 7.36 -42.80 -10.59
CA SER A 512 8.76 -42.55 -10.26
C SER A 512 9.66 -42.81 -11.47
N ILE A 513 10.50 -41.83 -11.83
CA ILE A 513 11.67 -42.05 -12.68
C ILE A 513 12.91 -41.93 -11.79
N ASN A 514 13.75 -42.96 -11.84
CA ASN A 514 14.95 -43.10 -11.02
C ASN A 514 16.12 -42.38 -11.70
N LEU A 515 16.62 -41.30 -11.08
CA LEU A 515 17.64 -40.39 -11.64
C LEU A 515 19.05 -40.63 -11.05
N ALA A 516 19.34 -41.86 -10.62
CA ALA A 516 20.53 -42.17 -9.83
C ALA A 516 21.88 -42.15 -10.56
N ASP A 517 21.95 -41.92 -11.88
CA ASP A 517 23.18 -42.17 -12.66
C ASP A 517 23.78 -40.96 -13.38
N MET A 518 23.56 -39.72 -12.94
CA MET A 518 24.14 -38.58 -13.64
C MET A 518 24.79 -37.54 -12.74
N TYR A 519 26.13 -37.62 -12.74
CA TYR A 519 27.14 -36.57 -12.56
C TYR A 519 27.96 -36.61 -11.26
N SER A 520 29.07 -37.34 -11.40
CA SER A 520 30.34 -37.12 -10.71
C SER A 520 30.95 -35.75 -11.06
N GLU A 521 31.57 -35.14 -10.05
CA GLU A 521 32.65 -34.13 -10.00
C GLU A 521 32.99 -33.35 -11.28
N LEU A 522 33.02 -32.00 -11.20
CA LEU A 522 34.22 -31.21 -11.54
C LEU A 522 34.11 -29.70 -11.20
N ASP A 523 35.31 -29.12 -11.09
CA ASP A 523 35.77 -27.80 -10.67
C ASP A 523 35.08 -26.52 -11.19
N SER A 524 35.40 -25.43 -10.47
CA SER A 524 35.11 -24.01 -10.74
C SER A 524 35.04 -23.61 -12.23
N PRO A 525 33.98 -22.89 -12.68
CA PRO A 525 33.78 -22.63 -14.09
C PRO A 525 34.72 -21.54 -14.60
N LYS A 526 35.59 -21.93 -15.53
CA LYS A 526 36.04 -21.04 -16.61
C LYS A 526 34.82 -20.67 -17.47
N PRO A 527 34.79 -19.50 -18.12
CA PRO A 527 33.67 -19.08 -18.98
C PRO A 527 33.37 -20.19 -19.98
N THR A 528 32.19 -20.80 -19.84
CA THR A 528 31.76 -21.91 -20.68
C THR A 528 31.39 -21.32 -22.04
N PRO A 529 31.98 -21.81 -23.14
CA PRO A 529 31.44 -21.55 -24.47
C PRO A 529 29.95 -21.94 -24.44
N VAL A 530 29.07 -21.06 -24.91
CA VAL A 530 27.66 -21.41 -25.08
C VAL A 530 27.61 -22.67 -25.95
N GLU A 531 27.00 -23.75 -25.45
CA GLU A 531 26.77 -24.95 -26.27
C GLU A 531 25.96 -24.52 -27.50
N ILE A 532 26.62 -24.55 -28.65
CA ILE A 532 25.97 -24.28 -29.94
C ILE A 532 25.11 -25.50 -30.23
N TYR A 533 23.83 -25.45 -29.85
CA TYR A 533 22.82 -26.38 -30.36
C TYR A 533 22.51 -26.01 -31.80
N THR A 534 23.40 -26.40 -32.70
CA THR A 534 23.11 -26.46 -34.13
C THR A 534 21.99 -27.49 -34.32
N LEU A 535 20.82 -26.98 -34.75
CA LEU A 535 19.60 -27.69 -35.15
C LEU A 535 18.62 -28.17 -34.05
N ALA A 536 17.46 -27.53 -34.05
CA ALA A 536 16.15 -28.19 -33.94
C ALA A 536 15.22 -27.55 -34.99
N ARG A 537 15.00 -28.22 -36.13
CA ARG A 537 14.12 -27.74 -37.22
C ARG A 537 12.64 -28.04 -36.96
N ASN A 538 12.32 -28.56 -35.78
CA ASN A 538 10.97 -28.97 -35.41
C ASN A 538 10.41 -28.02 -34.32
N PRO A 539 9.24 -27.39 -34.52
CA PRO A 539 8.56 -26.58 -33.51
C PRO A 539 8.48 -27.22 -32.12
N ILE A 540 8.27 -28.54 -32.04
CA ILE A 540 8.14 -29.28 -30.78
C ILE A 540 9.46 -29.29 -29.99
N GLU A 541 10.59 -29.45 -30.69
CA GLU A 541 11.92 -29.46 -30.09
C GLU A 541 12.33 -28.06 -29.63
N ILE A 542 12.02 -27.03 -30.42
CA ILE A 542 12.21 -25.63 -30.04
C ILE A 542 11.41 -25.32 -28.78
N GLN A 543 10.14 -25.74 -28.72
CA GLN A 543 9.29 -25.55 -27.55
C GLN A 543 9.82 -26.30 -26.32
N SER A 544 10.31 -27.53 -26.49
CA SER A 544 10.97 -28.30 -25.42
C SER A 544 12.24 -27.59 -24.92
N ALA A 545 13.04 -27.02 -25.81
CA ALA A 545 14.29 -26.35 -25.48
C ALA A 545 14.04 -25.00 -24.78
N ILE A 546 13.00 -24.25 -25.17
CA ILE A 546 12.53 -23.06 -24.44
C ILE A 546 12.17 -23.41 -22.99
N CYS A 547 11.50 -24.55 -22.76
CA CYS A 547 11.17 -25.03 -21.41
C CYS A 547 12.43 -25.33 -20.57
N ARG A 548 13.56 -25.69 -21.20
CA ARG A 548 14.84 -25.96 -20.51
C ARG A 548 15.60 -24.69 -20.11
N ARG A 549 15.20 -23.51 -20.59
CA ARG A 549 15.75 -22.18 -20.23
C ARG A 549 17.27 -22.03 -20.44
N VAL A 550 17.81 -22.69 -21.45
CA VAL A 550 19.23 -22.53 -21.86
C VAL A 550 19.32 -21.56 -23.05
N PRO A 551 20.42 -20.80 -23.20
CA PRO A 551 20.66 -20.02 -24.41
C PRO A 551 20.79 -20.94 -25.63
N LEU A 552 20.07 -20.62 -26.70
CA LEU A 552 20.07 -21.39 -27.95
C LEU A 552 20.42 -20.48 -29.12
N LEU A 553 21.21 -20.99 -30.04
CA LEU A 553 21.49 -20.34 -31.32
C LEU A 553 20.84 -21.14 -32.43
N PHE A 554 19.89 -20.54 -33.15
CA PHE A 554 19.32 -21.14 -34.35
C PHE A 554 20.06 -20.59 -35.56
N ASP A 555 20.85 -21.45 -36.22
CA ASP A 555 21.50 -21.13 -37.49
C ASP A 555 20.58 -21.51 -38.67
N ASN A 556 20.76 -20.85 -39.81
CA ASN A 556 20.12 -21.20 -41.08
C ASN A 556 18.57 -21.16 -41.12
N LEU A 557 17.91 -20.41 -40.23
CA LEU A 557 16.48 -20.13 -40.36
C LEU A 557 16.24 -19.00 -41.38
N SER A 558 15.25 -19.19 -42.26
CA SER A 558 14.82 -18.13 -43.18
C SER A 558 13.80 -17.23 -42.49
N PHE A 559 14.13 -15.95 -42.32
CA PHE A 559 13.23 -14.94 -41.77
C PHE A 559 13.00 -13.77 -42.73
N GLY A 560 13.06 -14.06 -44.03
CA GLY A 560 12.70 -13.14 -45.11
C GLY A 560 13.89 -12.49 -45.84
N GLU A 561 13.57 -11.68 -46.85
CA GLU A 561 14.52 -10.98 -47.70
C GLU A 561 15.35 -9.91 -46.97
N CYS A 562 14.96 -9.54 -45.75
CA CYS A 562 15.68 -8.54 -44.93
C CYS A 562 17.17 -8.85 -44.77
N ILE A 563 17.56 -10.13 -44.78
CA ILE A 563 18.96 -10.58 -44.69
C ILE A 563 19.78 -10.09 -45.91
N ARG A 564 19.14 -9.99 -47.07
CA ARG A 564 19.77 -9.62 -48.35
C ARG A 564 19.57 -8.15 -48.69
N VAL A 565 18.37 -7.60 -48.45
CA VAL A 565 17.96 -6.29 -49.00
C VAL A 565 18.23 -5.13 -48.05
N TRP A 566 18.38 -5.34 -46.74
CA TRP A 566 18.62 -4.24 -45.78
C TRP A 566 20.07 -3.71 -45.86
N SER A 567 20.33 -2.90 -46.87
CA SER A 567 21.50 -2.02 -46.97
C SER A 567 21.19 -0.62 -46.42
N PRO A 568 22.21 0.18 -46.04
CA PRO A 568 21.99 1.58 -45.67
C PRO A 568 21.20 2.37 -46.73
N GLU A 569 21.49 2.14 -48.02
CA GLU A 569 20.82 2.79 -49.15
C GLU A 569 19.35 2.38 -49.23
N TYR A 570 19.07 1.08 -49.10
CA TYR A 570 17.71 0.56 -49.10
C TYR A 570 16.88 1.11 -47.94
N LEU A 571 17.43 1.07 -46.72
CA LEU A 571 16.73 1.57 -45.52
C LEU A 571 16.42 3.06 -45.67
N LYS A 572 17.37 3.87 -46.14
CA LYS A 572 17.14 5.30 -46.41
C LYS A 572 16.03 5.52 -47.45
N ALA A 573 16.04 4.76 -48.54
CA ALA A 573 15.01 4.84 -49.57
C ALA A 573 13.62 4.43 -49.05
N ALA A 574 13.54 3.38 -48.24
CA ALA A 574 12.28 2.86 -47.72
C ALA A 574 11.60 3.80 -46.73
N PHE A 575 12.36 4.50 -45.87
CA PHE A 575 11.79 5.38 -44.84
C PHE A 575 11.51 6.82 -45.30
N GLY A 576 12.11 7.23 -46.41
CA GLY A 576 12.00 8.58 -46.93
C GLY A 576 12.73 9.64 -46.08
N GLU A 577 12.76 10.87 -46.58
CA GLU A 577 13.56 11.95 -45.98
C GLU A 577 12.95 12.61 -44.75
N SER A 578 11.72 12.28 -44.35
CA SER A 578 11.01 12.97 -43.26
C SER A 578 10.86 12.15 -41.98
N ARG A 579 11.34 10.90 -41.94
CA ARG A 579 11.14 10.02 -40.78
C ARG A 579 12.07 10.39 -39.63
N GLU A 580 11.50 10.72 -38.48
CA GLU A 580 12.24 11.02 -37.25
C GLU A 580 12.35 9.80 -36.32
N VAL A 581 13.49 9.67 -35.65
CA VAL A 581 13.76 8.64 -34.64
C VAL A 581 14.46 9.23 -33.42
N ILE A 582 14.28 8.59 -32.26
CA ILE A 582 15.02 8.91 -31.04
C ILE A 582 16.09 7.84 -30.83
N VAL A 583 17.34 8.27 -30.75
CA VAL A 583 18.51 7.38 -30.64
C VAL A 583 19.35 7.71 -29.42
N HIS A 584 20.08 6.71 -28.94
CA HIS A 584 21.12 6.87 -27.94
C HIS A 584 22.39 7.28 -28.67
N ARG A 585 22.96 8.43 -28.32
CA ARG A 585 24.15 8.97 -28.99
C ARG A 585 25.26 9.26 -28.00
N VAL A 586 26.48 8.85 -28.36
CA VAL A 586 27.74 9.23 -27.71
C VAL A 586 28.64 9.88 -28.76
N THR A 587 29.22 11.04 -28.44
CA THR A 587 30.15 11.77 -29.31
C THR A 587 31.47 11.98 -28.58
N SER A 588 32.61 11.75 -29.24
CA SER A 588 33.92 12.14 -28.71
C SER A 588 34.42 13.38 -29.45
N SER A 589 35.01 14.32 -28.71
CA SER A 589 35.79 15.44 -29.27
C SER A 589 37.24 15.06 -29.55
N ASP A 590 37.71 13.92 -29.02
CA ASP A 590 39.06 13.40 -29.20
C ASP A 590 39.04 12.18 -30.12
N GLN A 591 39.75 12.26 -31.24
CA GLN A 591 39.85 11.18 -32.24
C GLN A 591 40.64 9.97 -31.73
N ASN A 592 41.40 10.10 -30.64
CA ASN A 592 42.19 9.02 -30.06
C ASN A 592 41.49 8.29 -28.89
N GLN A 593 40.30 8.76 -28.45
CA GLN A 593 39.57 8.13 -27.36
C GLN A 593 38.71 6.96 -27.87
N LEU A 594 38.87 5.78 -27.25
CA LEU A 594 37.98 4.63 -27.46
C LEU A 594 36.55 4.96 -27.01
N LEU A 595 35.67 5.16 -27.99
CA LEU A 595 34.25 5.36 -27.78
C LEU A 595 33.58 4.07 -27.31
N HIS A 596 32.75 4.16 -26.28
CA HIS A 596 31.90 3.06 -25.82
C HIS A 596 30.55 3.60 -25.36
N LEU A 597 29.48 2.86 -25.61
CA LEU A 597 28.14 3.17 -25.13
C LEU A 597 27.78 2.19 -23.99
N ASN A 598 27.42 2.73 -22.82
CA ASN A 598 27.18 1.95 -21.61
C ASN A 598 25.87 2.37 -20.92
N PHE A 599 24.95 1.42 -20.77
CA PHE A 599 23.63 1.62 -20.16
C PHE A 599 23.65 1.67 -18.63
N ASN A 600 24.66 1.09 -17.98
CA ASN A 600 24.80 1.15 -16.53
C ASN A 600 25.30 2.54 -16.09
N SER A 601 26.35 3.06 -16.75
CA SER A 601 26.86 4.40 -16.47
C SER A 601 26.08 5.52 -17.16
N LYS A 602 25.16 5.18 -18.07
CA LYS A 602 24.32 6.12 -18.84
C LYS A 602 25.14 7.21 -19.55
N ASN A 603 26.24 6.83 -20.17
CA ASN A 603 27.19 7.76 -20.80
C ASN A 603 26.73 8.30 -22.18
N PHE A 604 25.43 8.30 -22.47
CA PHE A 604 24.84 8.71 -23.75
C PHE A 604 23.73 9.75 -23.55
N LYS A 605 23.32 10.40 -24.65
CA LYS A 605 22.15 11.29 -24.69
C LYS A 605 21.08 10.71 -25.62
N TYR A 606 19.81 10.92 -25.26
CA TYR A 606 18.71 10.73 -26.19
C TYR A 606 18.68 11.89 -27.17
N GLN A 607 18.75 11.60 -28.45
CA GLN A 607 18.67 12.62 -29.49
C GLN A 607 17.60 12.23 -30.52
N GLN A 608 16.68 13.15 -30.77
CA GLN A 608 15.79 13.07 -31.92
C GLN A 608 16.55 13.52 -33.17
N MET A 609 16.49 12.73 -34.23
CA MET A 609 17.09 13.04 -35.52
C MET A 609 16.38 12.32 -36.66
N ASN A 610 16.63 12.82 -37.87
CA ASN A 610 16.23 12.17 -39.09
C ASN A 610 16.83 10.77 -39.20
N LEU A 611 16.02 9.80 -39.62
CA LEU A 611 16.42 8.40 -39.74
C LEU A 611 17.54 8.24 -40.76
N SER A 612 17.51 8.95 -41.89
CA SER A 612 18.58 8.87 -42.89
C SER A 612 19.91 9.35 -42.34
N THR A 613 19.92 10.46 -41.59
CA THR A 613 21.10 10.92 -40.85
C THR A 613 21.57 9.88 -39.83
N PHE A 614 20.65 9.24 -39.11
CA PHE A 614 20.99 8.17 -38.18
C PHE A 614 21.64 6.97 -38.90
N ILE A 615 21.12 6.54 -40.05
CA ILE A 615 21.69 5.43 -40.83
C ILE A 615 23.12 5.77 -41.27
N ASP A 616 23.35 6.98 -41.78
CA ASP A 616 24.71 7.40 -42.16
C ASP A 616 25.69 7.37 -40.97
N LEU A 617 25.24 7.79 -39.78
CA LEU A 617 26.04 7.73 -38.55
C LEU A 617 26.25 6.30 -38.03
N ALA A 618 25.21 5.45 -38.13
CA ALA A 618 25.25 4.08 -37.64
C ALA A 618 26.12 3.17 -38.51
N PHE A 619 26.28 3.48 -39.80
CA PHE A 619 27.05 2.65 -40.73
C PHE A 619 28.41 3.26 -41.15
N ALA A 620 28.87 4.31 -40.45
CA ALA A 620 30.18 4.91 -40.71
C ALA A 620 31.34 3.97 -40.32
N ASP A 621 32.35 3.83 -41.18
CA ASP A 621 33.52 2.93 -40.98
C ASP A 621 34.39 3.31 -39.77
N LYS A 622 34.47 4.61 -39.45
CA LYS A 622 35.21 5.16 -38.29
C LYS A 622 34.32 6.12 -37.52
N PRO A 623 33.44 5.62 -36.64
CA PRO A 623 32.49 6.48 -35.96
C PRO A 623 33.20 7.39 -34.95
N THR A 624 33.19 8.70 -35.18
CA THR A 624 33.40 9.73 -34.14
C THR A 624 32.18 9.85 -33.22
N THR A 625 31.10 9.15 -33.59
CA THR A 625 29.82 9.10 -32.89
C THR A 625 29.32 7.65 -32.85
N LEU A 626 29.02 7.11 -31.67
CA LEU A 626 28.28 5.86 -31.55
C LEU A 626 26.78 6.15 -31.41
N CYS A 627 25.97 5.48 -32.23
CA CYS A 627 24.52 5.58 -32.21
C CYS A 627 23.87 4.21 -31.95
N TYR A 628 22.76 4.21 -31.21
CA TYR A 628 21.92 3.04 -31.03
C TYR A 628 20.43 3.40 -31.03
N LEU A 629 19.70 2.76 -31.93
CA LEU A 629 18.25 2.80 -32.00
C LEU A 629 17.67 1.54 -31.35
N ARG A 630 16.78 1.72 -30.37
CA ARG A 630 15.77 0.74 -29.97
C ARG A 630 14.43 1.39 -30.24
N SER A 631 13.71 0.89 -31.24
CA SER A 631 12.44 1.47 -31.63
C SER A 631 11.40 1.39 -30.52
N ILE A 632 10.59 2.46 -30.44
CA ILE A 632 9.43 2.57 -29.57
C ILE A 632 8.19 2.80 -30.43
N SER A 633 7.02 2.46 -29.88
CA SER A 633 5.72 2.78 -30.48
C SER A 633 5.58 4.28 -30.69
N GLN A 634 4.86 4.69 -31.73
CA GLN A 634 4.45 6.09 -31.91
C GLN A 634 3.58 6.63 -30.75
N LYS A 635 2.94 5.73 -29.99
CA LYS A 635 2.19 6.04 -28.76
C LYS A 635 2.71 5.17 -27.61
N PRO A 636 3.90 5.46 -27.06
CA PRO A 636 4.60 4.56 -26.14
C PRO A 636 3.89 4.41 -24.78
N THR A 637 3.02 5.35 -24.41
CA THR A 637 2.19 5.27 -23.19
C THR A 637 0.95 4.38 -23.34
N LYS A 638 0.60 3.99 -24.58
CA LYS A 638 -0.63 3.23 -24.88
C LYS A 638 -0.35 1.86 -25.49
N HIS A 639 0.73 1.70 -26.25
CA HIS A 639 1.00 0.48 -27.00
C HIS A 639 2.48 0.06 -26.92
N PRO A 640 2.76 -1.25 -26.87
CA PRO A 640 4.12 -1.77 -27.02
C PRO A 640 4.66 -1.52 -28.43
N SER A 641 5.99 -1.54 -28.60
CA SER A 641 6.63 -1.46 -29.92
C SER A 641 6.35 -2.73 -30.73
N LEU A 642 5.81 -2.59 -31.93
CA LEU A 642 5.49 -3.69 -32.85
C LEU A 642 6.07 -3.38 -34.23
N PHE A 643 7.07 -4.15 -34.66
CA PHE A 643 7.81 -3.93 -35.90
C PHE A 643 6.91 -3.68 -37.11
N HIS A 644 5.95 -4.57 -37.38
CA HIS A 644 5.07 -4.48 -38.54
C HIS A 644 4.17 -3.22 -38.54
N ARG A 645 3.84 -2.69 -37.36
CA ARG A 645 2.99 -1.51 -37.21
C ARG A 645 3.82 -0.23 -37.26
N ASP A 646 4.98 -0.26 -36.61
CA ASP A 646 5.79 0.92 -36.40
C ASP A 646 6.74 1.16 -37.60
N PHE A 647 7.06 0.13 -38.39
CA PHE A 647 7.88 0.20 -39.61
C PHE A 647 7.22 -0.58 -40.78
N PRO A 648 6.00 -0.19 -41.21
CA PRO A 648 5.30 -0.88 -42.29
C PRO A 648 6.10 -0.90 -43.61
N GLU A 649 6.96 0.09 -43.83
CA GLU A 649 7.72 0.33 -45.07
C GLU A 649 8.71 -0.80 -45.38
N ILE A 650 9.25 -1.44 -44.33
CA ILE A 650 10.19 -2.57 -44.44
C ILE A 650 9.63 -3.86 -43.82
N SER A 651 8.36 -3.85 -43.42
CA SER A 651 7.75 -4.94 -42.65
C SER A 651 7.62 -6.23 -43.45
N THR A 652 7.40 -6.10 -44.75
CA THR A 652 7.25 -7.23 -45.69
C THR A 652 8.56 -7.95 -45.95
N ASP A 653 9.71 -7.34 -45.62
CA ASP A 653 11.01 -7.96 -45.86
C ASP A 653 11.34 -9.02 -44.80
N PHE A 654 10.71 -8.93 -43.62
CA PHE A 654 10.93 -9.81 -42.49
C PHE A 654 9.70 -10.68 -42.21
N HIS A 655 9.92 -11.97 -42.04
CA HIS A 655 8.89 -12.90 -41.61
C HIS A 655 9.41 -13.76 -40.46
N ILE A 656 8.55 -14.08 -39.51
CA ILE A 656 8.88 -15.06 -38.47
C ILE A 656 8.96 -16.44 -39.15
N PRO A 657 10.06 -17.21 -38.98
CA PRO A 657 10.18 -18.55 -39.54
C PRO A 657 9.00 -19.44 -39.14
N ASP A 658 8.61 -20.37 -40.01
CA ASP A 658 7.46 -21.26 -39.78
C ASP A 658 7.62 -22.04 -38.47
N GLU A 659 8.85 -22.43 -38.15
CA GLU A 659 9.21 -23.14 -36.92
C GLU A 659 8.94 -22.34 -35.64
N LEU A 660 8.84 -21.01 -35.77
CA LEU A 660 8.63 -20.06 -34.68
C LEU A 660 7.26 -19.38 -34.72
N LEU A 661 6.33 -19.81 -35.58
CA LEU A 661 5.01 -19.14 -35.71
C LEU A 661 4.23 -19.06 -34.39
N PHE A 662 4.44 -20.03 -33.48
CA PHE A 662 3.82 -20.06 -32.15
C PHE A 662 4.13 -18.81 -31.30
N ILE A 663 5.21 -18.07 -31.60
CA ILE A 663 5.52 -16.84 -30.86
C ILE A 663 4.49 -15.74 -31.12
N LYS A 664 3.75 -15.79 -32.23
CA LYS A 664 2.72 -14.79 -32.56
C LYS A 664 1.59 -14.78 -31.55
N ASP A 665 1.24 -15.94 -30.98
CA ASP A 665 0.14 -16.08 -30.02
C ASP A 665 0.45 -15.42 -28.66
N SER A 666 1.73 -15.17 -28.38
CA SER A 666 2.22 -14.61 -27.11
C SER A 666 3.10 -13.37 -27.30
N LEU A 667 3.12 -12.79 -28.51
CA LEU A 667 3.99 -11.66 -28.85
C LEU A 667 3.58 -10.39 -28.08
N HIS A 668 4.41 -9.99 -27.11
CA HIS A 668 4.22 -8.74 -26.38
C HIS A 668 4.80 -7.51 -27.12
N SER A 669 6.00 -7.63 -27.67
CA SER A 669 6.70 -6.53 -28.37
C SER A 669 7.73 -7.06 -29.37
N SER A 670 7.95 -6.33 -30.45
CA SER A 670 8.96 -6.63 -31.48
C SER A 670 9.72 -5.37 -31.91
N PRO A 671 10.64 -4.83 -31.08
CA PRO A 671 11.38 -3.62 -31.40
C PRO A 671 12.50 -3.87 -32.43
N LEU A 672 12.51 -3.11 -33.53
CA LEU A 672 13.68 -2.95 -34.40
C LEU A 672 14.85 -2.33 -33.64
N ARG A 673 16.06 -2.88 -33.84
CA ARG A 673 17.30 -2.38 -33.25
C ARG A 673 18.38 -2.21 -34.32
N ILE A 674 19.05 -1.06 -34.32
CA ILE A 674 20.16 -0.73 -35.23
C ILE A 674 21.24 -0.02 -34.40
N SER A 675 22.51 -0.35 -34.60
CA SER A 675 23.63 0.22 -33.83
C SER A 675 24.87 0.43 -34.68
N SER A 676 25.70 1.39 -34.29
CA SER A 676 27.07 1.52 -34.79
C SER A 676 27.93 0.27 -34.50
N PRO A 677 28.95 -0.03 -35.35
CA PRO A 677 29.95 -1.04 -35.05
C PRO A 677 30.59 -0.83 -33.67
N GLY A 678 30.82 -1.91 -32.93
CA GLY A 678 31.44 -1.88 -31.60
C GLY A 678 30.51 -1.58 -30.43
N VAL A 679 29.21 -1.30 -30.66
CA VAL A 679 28.24 -1.13 -29.58
C VAL A 679 27.87 -2.49 -28.97
N GLY A 680 28.35 -2.74 -27.73
CA GLY A 680 27.92 -3.88 -26.93
C GLY A 680 26.52 -3.66 -26.34
N ILE A 681 25.59 -4.58 -26.58
CA ILE A 681 24.23 -4.51 -26.05
C ILE A 681 23.95 -5.76 -25.23
N TRP A 682 23.57 -5.56 -23.97
CA TRP A 682 23.09 -6.62 -23.10
C TRP A 682 21.74 -7.13 -23.60
N LEU A 683 21.59 -8.44 -23.72
CA LEU A 683 20.25 -9.02 -23.76
C LEU A 683 19.63 -8.80 -22.40
N HIS A 684 18.47 -8.13 -22.36
CA HIS A 684 17.70 -8.05 -21.14
C HIS A 684 17.16 -9.45 -20.84
N TYR A 685 17.52 -10.02 -19.69
CA TYR A 685 16.82 -11.17 -19.15
C TYR A 685 15.53 -10.67 -18.49
N ASP A 686 14.52 -10.42 -19.32
CA ASP A 686 13.16 -10.13 -18.85
C ASP A 686 12.47 -11.43 -18.37
N VAL A 687 11.33 -11.29 -17.70
CA VAL A 687 10.53 -12.42 -17.17
C VAL A 687 9.98 -13.34 -18.29
N CYS A 688 10.00 -12.88 -19.54
CA CYS A 688 9.52 -13.59 -20.72
C CYS A 688 10.67 -14.13 -21.58
N ALA A 689 10.42 -15.19 -22.36
CA ALA A 689 11.37 -15.66 -23.36
C ALA A 689 11.62 -14.58 -24.42
N ASN A 690 12.90 -14.33 -24.75
CA ASN A 690 13.32 -13.33 -25.73
C ASN A 690 13.89 -14.01 -26.98
N PHE A 691 13.38 -13.64 -28.15
CA PHE A 691 13.94 -14.04 -29.44
C PHE A 691 14.72 -12.87 -30.04
N LEU A 692 15.99 -13.11 -30.38
CA LEU A 692 16.82 -12.17 -31.12
C LEU A 692 16.99 -12.67 -32.56
N PHE A 693 16.36 -11.98 -33.51
CA PHE A 693 16.61 -12.17 -34.93
C PHE A 693 17.81 -11.31 -35.35
N HIS A 694 18.96 -11.94 -35.54
CA HIS A 694 20.20 -11.25 -35.92
C HIS A 694 20.32 -11.20 -37.44
N ILE A 695 20.10 -10.02 -38.03
CA ILE A 695 19.97 -9.85 -39.48
C ILE A 695 21.33 -9.59 -40.15
N LYS A 696 22.13 -8.67 -39.59
CA LYS A 696 23.42 -8.26 -40.17
C LYS A 696 24.39 -7.79 -39.08
N GLY A 697 25.68 -8.00 -39.31
CA GLY A 697 26.79 -7.56 -38.44
C GLY A 697 27.27 -8.63 -37.47
N GLU A 698 28.08 -8.24 -36.49
CA GLU A 698 28.57 -9.11 -35.42
C GLU A 698 28.01 -8.63 -34.09
N LYS A 699 27.70 -9.57 -33.19
CA LYS A 699 27.19 -9.24 -31.86
C LYS A 699 27.82 -10.13 -30.81
N ARG A 700 28.45 -9.49 -29.81
CA ARG A 700 28.89 -10.17 -28.60
C ARG A 700 27.70 -10.37 -27.67
N LEU A 701 27.39 -11.64 -27.38
CA LEU A 701 26.48 -12.03 -26.30
C LEU A 701 27.33 -12.18 -25.03
N LEU A 702 26.94 -11.49 -23.96
CA LEU A 702 27.65 -11.46 -22.67
C LEU A 702 26.88 -12.23 -21.62
#